data_AF-A0A1Y4LSE8-F1
#
_entry.id   AF-A0A1Y4LSE8-F1
#
_cell.length_a   1.000
_cell.length_b   1.000
_cell.length_c   1.000
_cell.angle_alpha   90.00
_cell.angle_beta   90.00
_cell.angle_gamma   90.00
#
_symmetry.space_group_name_H-M   'P 1'
#
loop_
_entity.id
_entity.type
_entity.pdbx_description
1 polymer ?
#
loop_
_entity_poly.entity_id
_entity_poly.type
_entity_poly.pdbx_seq_one_letter_code
_entity_poly.pdbx_strand_id
1 'polypeptide(L)'
;MNSKISTVAYRSNLYPVEKNISEDSIFRSQIHDPFSLEVLKKQYTLTPLQEKEYQHASTHCAYAAKNDYPWGTIRDPEHHEQVVCRCLNAKCIYFHRCRPDFDPDELTIFDENKKAQPAIERLEKTAQDKDPEEGNASAAAKLFADQKPSQNHPGNTDSTFPDKTSNTEDPFIVPKSVLTVPKSAVAKKIDFSSFTETTQDQIIDAEPPERSIINAGPGTGKTWTLIEKIIYMINEGQVEAQNILVLCFSRSAVEVVQNRLSCAAETGRIGYEWQDVDVRTFDSFSTYMLAWIQDNHPELLPRNFLLEACNYNQRIKTATSIFQRKKDMLADYEHIIVDEVQDLVGNRAELVLAMLKGLPDTCGFTILGDSCQALYDYMTEDDPSVMSSTQFYQEFFKSFPNANYYALTENHRQDDTFGQLTIPYRKAILAGTPQDRVSAAGHLLTHIHQTPVKLTQFSRNDALQYVGQGNTLGILTRTNGQALQISAWLQNADVPHALNRGLGSPTLGDWIARVFCDYENESIDESAFVTKHLAVFPEAGYEIARMRWMALVSTQLGETRNRYEVANLLKGLLRNANEPLLYESGTGNKHAITVSNIHRAKGKEFDSVIVIDDVIEAMANPDTESLLEHKVCYVALTRPKKKIERAAISRKDKQIYITRNDDQSKRCSKAGGFGKRYISHFEVGSDTDLDIHSLAVDLDLQQRIRRDAYSGMRLKLIKCPEDTRPYVVYQIVPEDNEKAVLGYTSKSFAQELEKAIQHIYNNMRSAVQYGIYPHAFCDVYIHDITTCISGMSPVPAGAKTFGDISIWSGITITGFAAVDKDTY
;
A
#
# COMPACT_ATOMS: atom_id res chain seq x y z
N MET A 1 14.35 9.34 -61.49
CA MET A 1 12.94 9.77 -61.35
C MET A 1 12.17 8.58 -60.77
N ASN A 2 11.60 8.59 -59.58
CA ASN A 2 11.48 9.60 -58.52
C ASN A 2 11.58 8.89 -57.17
N SER A 3 12.35 9.51 -56.26
CA SER A 3 12.16 9.45 -54.81
C SER A 3 12.00 8.06 -54.14
N LYS A 4 13.12 7.36 -53.92
CA LYS A 4 13.25 6.53 -52.70
C LYS A 4 13.59 7.46 -51.53
N ILE A 5 12.61 8.25 -51.10
CA ILE A 5 12.69 8.93 -49.81
C ILE A 5 11.88 8.06 -48.87
N SER A 6 12.56 7.44 -47.90
CA SER A 6 11.90 6.86 -46.74
C SER A 6 11.04 7.96 -46.11
N THR A 7 9.71 7.78 -46.07
CA THR A 7 8.81 8.64 -45.27
C THR A 7 9.05 8.47 -43.77
N VAL A 8 9.78 7.42 -43.38
CA VAL A 8 10.30 7.23 -42.03
C VAL A 8 11.67 7.91 -41.94
N ALA A 9 11.67 9.22 -41.70
CA ALA A 9 12.80 9.85 -41.04
C ALA A 9 12.67 9.49 -39.55
N TYR A 10 13.53 8.59 -39.04
CA TYR A 10 13.73 8.46 -37.60
C TYR A 10 14.34 9.75 -37.07
N ARG A 11 13.49 10.75 -36.79
CA ARG A 11 13.83 11.85 -35.91
C ARG A 11 13.44 11.40 -34.51
N SER A 12 14.38 10.89 -33.74
CA SER A 12 14.24 10.97 -32.29
C SER A 12 14.12 12.46 -31.97
N ASN A 13 12.95 12.94 -31.55
CA ASN A 13 12.76 14.31 -31.06
C ASN A 13 13.39 14.48 -29.66
N LEU A 14 14.55 13.88 -29.42
CA LEU A 14 15.32 14.05 -28.21
C LEU A 14 16.06 15.37 -28.33
N TYR A 15 15.42 16.42 -27.86
CA TYR A 15 16.06 17.71 -27.67
C TYR A 15 16.69 17.72 -26.27
N PRO A 16 18.03 17.81 -26.17
CA PRO A 16 18.67 17.92 -24.88
C PRO A 16 18.20 19.21 -24.21
N VAL A 17 17.73 19.08 -22.97
CA VAL A 17 17.39 20.22 -22.13
C VAL A 17 18.70 20.82 -21.63
N GLU A 18 19.13 21.93 -22.20
CA GLU A 18 20.45 22.53 -21.89
C GLU A 18 20.38 23.42 -20.64
N LYS A 19 19.19 23.92 -20.32
CA LYS A 19 18.92 24.79 -19.16
C LYS A 19 17.60 24.41 -18.50
N ASN A 20 17.29 25.02 -17.36
CA ASN A 20 15.96 24.91 -16.79
C ASN A 20 14.91 25.31 -17.85
N ILE A 21 13.79 24.56 -17.93
CA ILE A 21 12.73 24.71 -18.94
C ILE A 21 12.25 26.16 -19.06
N SER A 22 12.26 26.92 -17.96
CA SER A 22 11.88 28.35 -17.95
C SER A 22 12.81 29.25 -18.77
N GLU A 23 14.05 28.83 -19.00
CA GLU A 23 15.10 29.61 -19.68
C GLU A 23 15.48 29.03 -21.05
N ASP A 24 15.08 27.79 -21.34
CA ASP A 24 15.37 27.11 -22.60
C ASP A 24 14.27 27.35 -23.64
N SER A 25 14.35 28.47 -24.36
CA SER A 25 13.40 28.80 -25.43
C SER A 25 13.50 27.86 -26.63
N ILE A 26 14.68 27.27 -26.87
CA ILE A 26 14.91 26.34 -27.97
C ILE A 26 14.17 25.04 -27.68
N PHE A 27 14.41 24.42 -26.53
CA PHE A 27 13.68 23.22 -26.11
C PHE A 27 12.16 23.44 -26.14
N ARG A 28 11.68 24.56 -25.57
CA ARG A 28 10.24 24.88 -25.58
C ARG A 28 9.67 25.03 -26.98
N SER A 29 10.43 25.55 -27.95
CA SER A 29 9.96 25.68 -29.34
C SER A 29 9.75 24.32 -30.03
N GLN A 30 10.34 23.26 -29.48
CA GLN A 30 10.27 21.90 -30.02
C GLN A 30 9.22 21.02 -29.32
N ILE A 31 8.48 21.57 -28.36
CA ILE A 31 7.36 20.88 -27.71
C ILE A 31 6.14 20.97 -28.63
N HIS A 32 5.69 19.85 -29.18
CA HIS A 32 4.56 19.81 -30.13
C HIS A 32 3.38 18.95 -29.63
N ASP A 33 3.51 18.35 -28.43
CA ASP A 33 2.43 17.57 -27.80
C ASP A 33 1.26 18.49 -27.37
N PRO A 34 0.01 18.22 -27.79
CA PRO A 34 -1.13 19.10 -27.52
C PRO A 34 -1.41 19.37 -26.03
N PHE A 35 -1.24 18.40 -25.14
CA PHE A 35 -1.45 18.57 -23.70
C PHE A 35 -0.36 19.44 -23.09
N SER A 36 0.89 19.21 -23.50
CA SER A 36 2.04 20.00 -23.10
C SER A 36 1.91 21.44 -23.61
N LEU A 37 1.38 21.63 -24.82
CA LEU A 37 1.09 22.95 -25.39
C LEU A 37 -0.02 23.69 -24.61
N GLU A 38 -1.03 23.01 -24.10
CA GLU A 38 -2.05 23.62 -23.24
C GLU A 38 -1.42 24.16 -21.93
N VAL A 39 -0.51 23.41 -21.34
CA VAL A 39 0.25 23.84 -20.15
C VAL A 39 1.22 24.96 -20.51
N LEU A 40 1.93 24.85 -21.62
CA LEU A 40 2.94 25.80 -22.06
C LEU A 40 2.31 27.17 -22.37
N LYS A 41 1.13 27.19 -23.03
CA LYS A 41 0.38 28.41 -23.35
C LYS A 41 -0.10 29.19 -22.13
N LYS A 42 -0.27 28.54 -20.98
CA LYS A 42 -0.63 29.21 -19.71
C LYS A 42 0.50 30.08 -19.17
N GLN A 43 1.74 29.83 -19.56
CA GLN A 43 2.93 30.47 -18.99
C GLN A 43 3.84 31.13 -20.04
N TYR A 44 3.76 30.74 -21.31
CA TYR A 44 4.66 31.17 -22.39
C TYR A 44 3.91 31.33 -23.72
N THR A 45 4.48 32.13 -24.62
CA THR A 45 3.93 32.33 -25.97
C THR A 45 4.29 31.15 -26.87
N LEU A 46 3.28 30.53 -27.49
CA LEU A 46 3.49 29.47 -28.48
C LEU A 46 4.04 30.05 -29.79
N THR A 47 4.89 29.29 -30.48
CA THR A 47 5.27 29.63 -31.86
C THR A 47 4.06 29.54 -32.80
N PRO A 48 4.08 30.18 -33.98
CA PRO A 48 2.96 30.11 -34.92
C PRO A 48 2.57 28.68 -35.34
N LEU A 49 3.53 27.76 -35.37
CA LEU A 49 3.30 26.36 -35.66
C LEU A 49 2.63 25.64 -34.48
N GLN A 50 3.16 25.82 -33.26
CA GLN A 50 2.57 25.27 -32.04
C GLN A 50 1.15 25.81 -31.79
N GLU A 51 0.89 27.07 -32.10
CA GLU A 51 -0.45 27.64 -32.00
C GLU A 51 -1.40 26.98 -33.01
N LYS A 52 -0.96 26.71 -34.25
CA LYS A 52 -1.76 25.92 -35.21
C LYS A 52 -2.02 24.50 -34.71
N GLU A 53 -1.01 23.80 -34.18
CA GLU A 53 -1.17 22.45 -33.62
C GLU A 53 -2.15 22.44 -32.45
N TYR A 54 -2.02 23.40 -31.53
CA TYR A 54 -2.93 23.56 -30.40
C TYR A 54 -4.37 23.80 -30.88
N GLN A 55 -4.58 24.70 -31.85
CA GLN A 55 -5.92 25.00 -32.38
C GLN A 55 -6.54 23.77 -33.09
N HIS A 56 -5.76 23.06 -33.91
CA HIS A 56 -6.22 21.84 -34.57
C HIS A 56 -6.47 20.68 -33.60
N ALA A 57 -5.66 20.52 -32.55
CA ALA A 57 -5.89 19.54 -31.50
C ALA A 57 -7.08 19.91 -30.60
N SER A 58 -7.33 21.20 -30.34
CA SER A 58 -8.47 21.67 -29.55
C SER A 58 -9.83 21.44 -30.24
N THR A 59 -9.83 21.21 -31.56
CA THR A 59 -11.01 20.79 -32.31
C THR A 59 -11.11 19.26 -32.31
N HIS A 60 -11.92 18.72 -31.39
CA HIS A 60 -12.05 17.29 -31.19
C HIS A 60 -12.60 16.58 -32.44
N CYS A 61 -11.91 15.54 -32.90
CA CYS A 61 -12.41 14.67 -33.97
C CYS A 61 -13.40 13.65 -33.38
N ALA A 62 -14.67 13.69 -33.81
CA ALA A 62 -15.71 12.77 -33.34
C ALA A 62 -15.43 11.28 -33.65
N TYR A 63 -14.44 10.99 -34.50
CA TYR A 63 -14.05 9.63 -34.90
C TYR A 63 -12.68 9.20 -34.32
N ALA A 64 -12.01 10.06 -33.55
CA ALA A 64 -10.82 9.69 -32.79
C ALA A 64 -11.22 9.01 -31.47
N ALA A 65 -10.34 8.17 -30.91
CA ALA A 65 -10.57 7.59 -29.58
C ALA A 65 -10.61 8.69 -28.51
N LYS A 66 -11.25 8.43 -27.37
CA LYS A 66 -11.30 9.38 -26.25
C LYS A 66 -9.86 9.70 -25.79
N ASN A 67 -9.47 10.97 -25.83
CA ASN A 67 -8.10 11.48 -25.59
C ASN A 67 -7.06 11.23 -26.70
N ASP A 68 -7.49 10.77 -27.88
CA ASP A 68 -6.64 10.66 -29.06
C ASP A 68 -6.84 11.89 -29.97
N TYR A 69 -5.74 12.46 -30.44
CA TYR A 69 -5.72 13.69 -31.22
C TYR A 69 -4.99 13.41 -32.52
N PRO A 70 -5.72 13.24 -33.63
CA PRO A 70 -5.15 12.73 -34.86
C PRO A 70 -4.42 13.83 -35.64
N TRP A 71 -3.85 14.85 -35.00
CA TRP A 71 -3.21 15.98 -35.68
C TRP A 71 -1.73 16.01 -35.34
N GLY A 72 -0.87 16.28 -36.32
CA GLY A 72 0.56 16.46 -36.09
C GLY A 72 1.27 17.11 -37.26
N THR A 73 2.47 17.65 -37.01
CA THR A 73 3.25 18.34 -38.04
C THR A 73 3.95 17.38 -39.00
N ILE A 74 3.85 17.64 -40.29
CA ILE A 74 4.70 17.05 -41.32
C ILE A 74 5.53 18.14 -42.00
N ARG A 75 6.67 17.76 -42.58
CA ARG A 75 7.41 18.61 -43.50
C ARG A 75 7.10 18.19 -44.93
N ASP A 76 6.71 19.14 -45.76
CA ASP A 76 6.58 18.89 -47.19
C ASP A 76 7.96 18.69 -47.85
N PRO A 77 8.02 18.26 -49.13
CA PRO A 77 9.29 18.07 -49.84
C PRO A 77 10.14 19.35 -49.94
N GLU A 78 9.53 20.52 -49.81
CA GLU A 78 10.18 21.84 -49.82
C GLU A 78 10.63 22.28 -48.41
N HIS A 79 10.51 21.41 -47.40
CA HIS A 79 10.86 21.61 -45.99
C HIS A 79 9.96 22.60 -45.23
N HIS A 80 8.78 22.93 -45.75
CA HIS A 80 7.79 23.71 -45.00
C HIS A 80 7.04 22.82 -44.01
N GLU A 81 6.90 23.29 -42.78
CA GLU A 81 6.16 22.61 -41.73
C GLU A 81 4.67 22.95 -41.80
N GLN A 82 3.83 21.92 -41.89
CA GLN A 82 2.38 22.05 -41.88
C GLN A 82 1.74 21.03 -40.94
N VAL A 83 0.67 21.44 -40.27
CA VAL A 83 -0.12 20.56 -39.39
C VAL A 83 -1.13 19.82 -40.25
N VAL A 84 -1.09 18.49 -40.21
CA VAL A 84 -2.01 17.64 -40.95
C VAL A 84 -2.74 16.70 -40.01
N CYS A 85 -3.91 16.23 -40.45
CA CYS A 85 -4.51 15.06 -39.81
C CYS A 85 -3.59 13.85 -40.10
N ARG A 86 -3.54 12.88 -39.20
CA ARG A 86 -2.81 11.61 -39.33
C ARG A 86 -3.74 10.42 -39.14
N CYS A 87 -5.05 10.68 -39.09
CA CYS A 87 -6.05 9.63 -39.05
C CYS A 87 -5.91 8.74 -40.29
N LEU A 88 -5.94 7.41 -40.08
CA LEU A 88 -5.94 6.39 -41.15
C LEU A 88 -7.33 5.79 -41.37
N ASN A 89 -8.37 6.33 -40.71
CA ASN A 89 -9.74 5.85 -40.86
C ASN A 89 -10.36 6.35 -42.17
N ALA A 90 -9.98 5.72 -43.29
CA ALA A 90 -10.48 6.03 -44.63
C ALA A 90 -12.00 5.88 -44.79
N LYS A 91 -12.69 5.26 -43.82
CA LYS A 91 -14.16 5.13 -43.79
C LYS A 91 -14.87 6.37 -43.22
N CYS A 92 -14.13 7.36 -42.71
CA CYS A 92 -14.71 8.61 -42.23
C CYS A 92 -15.28 9.45 -43.39
N ILE A 93 -16.51 9.95 -43.24
CA ILE A 93 -17.17 10.76 -44.29
C ILE A 93 -16.44 12.09 -44.59
N TYR A 94 -15.60 12.56 -43.67
CA TYR A 94 -14.79 13.77 -43.82
C TYR A 94 -13.33 13.47 -44.18
N PHE A 95 -12.97 12.20 -44.40
CA PHE A 95 -11.59 11.76 -44.56
C PHE A 95 -10.86 12.51 -45.68
N HIS A 96 -11.42 12.56 -46.89
CA HIS A 96 -10.81 13.27 -48.03
C HIS A 96 -10.71 14.79 -47.86
N ARG A 97 -11.48 15.37 -46.93
CA ARG A 97 -11.38 16.79 -46.57
C ARG A 97 -10.28 17.03 -45.54
N CYS A 98 -10.08 16.09 -44.61
CA CYS A 98 -9.07 16.18 -43.54
C CYS A 98 -7.68 15.66 -43.97
N ARG A 99 -7.64 14.73 -44.92
CA ARG A 99 -6.45 14.12 -45.53
C ARG A 99 -6.55 14.17 -47.06
N PRO A 100 -6.50 15.36 -47.67
CA PRO A 100 -6.43 15.47 -49.14
C PRO A 100 -5.12 14.87 -49.70
N ASP A 101 -4.12 14.69 -48.85
CA ASP A 101 -2.78 14.19 -49.10
C ASP A 101 -2.61 12.67 -48.87
N PHE A 102 -3.69 11.95 -48.52
CA PHE A 102 -3.59 10.53 -48.14
C PHE A 102 -3.10 9.63 -49.27
N ASP A 103 -2.01 8.92 -49.01
CA ASP A 103 -1.52 7.85 -49.89
C ASP A 103 -2.04 6.48 -49.39
N PRO A 104 -2.79 5.71 -50.21
CA PRO A 104 -3.26 4.37 -49.85
C PRO A 104 -2.15 3.42 -49.36
N ASP A 105 -0.91 3.61 -49.80
CA ASP A 105 0.23 2.80 -49.37
C ASP A 105 0.56 2.99 -47.88
N GLU A 106 0.13 4.09 -47.26
CA GLU A 106 0.25 4.33 -45.80
C GLU A 106 -0.48 3.26 -44.97
N LEU A 107 -1.59 2.69 -45.46
CA LEU A 107 -2.34 1.64 -44.75
C LEU A 107 -1.57 0.33 -44.71
N THR A 108 -0.90 0.00 -45.81
CA THR A 108 -0.08 -1.20 -45.92
C THR A 108 1.10 -1.12 -44.94
N ILE A 109 1.76 0.04 -44.87
CA ILE A 109 2.84 0.30 -43.91
C ILE A 109 2.34 0.24 -42.46
N PHE A 110 1.15 0.78 -42.19
CA PHE A 110 0.54 0.70 -40.85
C PHE A 110 0.26 -0.75 -40.43
N ASP A 111 -0.29 -1.57 -41.32
CA ASP A 111 -0.57 -2.98 -41.04
C ASP A 111 0.72 -3.81 -40.88
N GLU A 112 1.78 -3.49 -41.63
CA GLU A 112 3.11 -4.09 -41.46
C GLU A 112 3.73 -3.72 -40.12
N ASN A 113 3.71 -2.43 -39.74
CA ASN A 113 4.22 -1.96 -38.45
C ASN A 113 3.46 -2.58 -37.27
N LYS A 114 2.13 -2.70 -37.38
CA LYS A 114 1.29 -3.33 -36.35
C LYS A 114 1.62 -4.82 -36.17
N LYS A 115 1.98 -5.52 -37.25
CA LYS A 115 2.44 -6.92 -37.18
C LYS A 115 3.86 -7.03 -36.60
N ALA A 116 4.71 -6.04 -36.80
CA ALA A 116 6.07 -5.98 -36.25
C ALA A 116 6.12 -5.54 -34.78
N GLN A 117 5.07 -4.88 -34.28
CA GLN A 117 4.97 -4.29 -32.94
C GLN A 117 5.30 -5.28 -31.80
N PRO A 118 4.83 -6.54 -31.80
CA PRO A 118 5.20 -7.51 -30.76
C PRO A 118 6.69 -7.89 -30.77
N ALA A 119 7.34 -7.84 -31.94
CA ALA A 119 8.78 -8.11 -32.05
C ALA A 119 9.61 -6.90 -31.58
N ILE A 120 9.15 -5.68 -31.86
CA ILE A 120 9.75 -4.44 -31.37
C ILE A 120 9.62 -4.35 -29.84
N GLU A 121 8.44 -4.65 -29.27
CA GLU A 121 8.24 -4.67 -27.81
C GLU A 121 9.10 -5.73 -27.11
N ARG A 122 9.34 -6.89 -27.75
CA ARG A 122 10.30 -7.89 -27.25
C ARG A 122 11.73 -7.36 -27.28
N LEU A 123 12.13 -6.66 -28.35
CA LEU A 123 13.46 -6.05 -28.47
C LEU A 123 13.65 -4.91 -27.46
N GLU A 124 12.63 -4.07 -27.22
CA GLU A 124 12.66 -2.99 -26.24
C GLU A 124 12.73 -3.52 -24.81
N LYS A 125 11.99 -4.58 -24.47
CA LYS A 125 12.16 -5.29 -23.18
C LYS A 125 13.57 -5.86 -23.02
N THR A 126 14.10 -6.47 -24.08
CA THR A 126 15.48 -7.02 -24.05
C THR A 126 16.54 -5.93 -23.91
N ALA A 127 16.26 -4.70 -24.38
CA ALA A 127 17.14 -3.54 -24.23
C ALA A 127 16.98 -2.84 -22.88
N GLN A 128 15.80 -2.85 -22.27
CA GLN A 128 15.54 -2.35 -20.91
C GLN A 128 16.11 -3.26 -19.82
N ASP A 129 16.30 -4.55 -20.10
CA ASP A 129 16.95 -5.52 -19.21
C ASP A 129 18.50 -5.44 -19.24
N LYS A 130 19.11 -4.48 -19.95
CA LYS A 130 20.55 -4.18 -19.88
C LYS A 130 20.80 -2.86 -19.14
N ASP A 131 21.74 -2.88 -18.19
CA ASP A 131 22.10 -1.72 -17.36
C ASP A 131 22.48 -0.46 -18.18
N PRO A 132 22.16 0.77 -17.73
CA PRO A 132 22.35 2.00 -18.50
C PRO A 132 23.78 2.59 -18.48
N GLU A 133 24.81 1.86 -18.03
CA GLU A 133 26.11 2.48 -17.72
C GLU A 133 27.13 2.62 -18.88
N GLU A 134 26.81 2.24 -20.12
CA GLU A 134 27.68 2.54 -21.27
C GLU A 134 27.00 3.42 -22.34
N GLY A 135 26.36 4.50 -21.91
CA GLY A 135 25.98 5.61 -22.79
C GLY A 135 27.12 6.62 -22.94
N ASN A 136 28.10 6.33 -23.81
CA ASN A 136 29.27 7.18 -24.01
C ASN A 136 28.88 8.56 -24.60
N ALA A 137 28.64 9.55 -23.72
CA ALA A 137 28.21 10.92 -24.05
C ALA A 137 29.17 11.68 -25.01
N SER A 138 30.37 11.13 -25.23
CA SER A 138 31.35 11.64 -26.20
C SER A 138 30.94 11.41 -27.67
N ALA A 139 30.06 10.43 -27.96
CA ALA A 139 29.63 10.13 -29.33
C ALA A 139 28.59 11.13 -29.87
N ALA A 140 27.68 11.61 -29.01
CA ALA A 140 26.64 12.56 -29.39
C ALA A 140 27.19 13.99 -29.57
N ALA A 141 28.21 14.38 -28.80
CA ALA A 141 28.79 15.72 -28.84
C ALA A 141 29.55 16.05 -30.14
N LYS A 142 29.95 15.05 -30.93
CA LYS A 142 30.67 15.25 -32.20
C LYS A 142 29.77 15.46 -33.43
N LEU A 143 28.46 15.26 -33.29
CA LEU A 143 27.52 15.35 -34.42
C LEU A 143 26.97 16.76 -34.68
N PHE A 144 27.22 17.74 -33.79
CA PHE A 144 26.54 19.05 -33.83
C PHE A 144 27.47 20.27 -33.76
N ALA A 145 28.76 20.10 -34.02
CA ALA A 145 29.64 21.24 -34.25
C ALA A 145 29.48 21.70 -35.71
N ASP A 146 28.51 22.59 -35.97
CA ASP A 146 28.71 23.81 -36.76
C ASP A 146 27.39 24.55 -37.03
N GLN A 147 27.50 25.89 -37.03
CA GLN A 147 26.58 26.91 -37.58
C GLN A 147 25.57 27.60 -36.62
N LYS A 148 26.01 28.75 -36.09
CA LYS A 148 25.22 29.98 -35.85
C LYS A 148 25.26 30.87 -37.12
N PRO A 149 24.62 32.06 -37.19
CA PRO A 149 23.23 32.47 -36.86
C PRO A 149 22.62 33.40 -37.97
N SER A 150 21.36 33.86 -37.84
CA SER A 150 21.00 35.27 -38.11
C SER A 150 19.61 35.67 -37.58
N GLN A 151 19.55 36.91 -37.06
CA GLN A 151 18.46 37.60 -36.37
C GLN A 151 17.37 38.16 -37.31
N ASN A 152 16.15 38.42 -36.78
CA ASN A 152 15.52 39.76 -36.75
C ASN A 152 14.12 39.80 -36.09
N HIS A 153 13.85 40.92 -35.41
CA HIS A 153 12.68 41.35 -34.61
C HIS A 153 11.51 41.95 -35.46
N PRO A 154 10.49 42.67 -34.91
CA PRO A 154 9.37 42.30 -34.01
C PRO A 154 8.00 42.97 -34.40
N GLY A 155 6.95 42.84 -33.58
CA GLY A 155 5.79 43.80 -33.52
C GLY A 155 4.50 43.18 -32.94
N ASN A 156 4.08 43.54 -31.72
CA ASN A 156 2.98 44.47 -31.33
C ASN A 156 1.59 44.10 -31.93
N THR A 157 0.43 44.10 -31.24
CA THR A 157 -0.06 44.84 -30.05
C THR A 157 -1.46 44.31 -29.65
N ASP A 158 -1.74 44.33 -28.35
CA ASP A 158 -2.96 44.76 -27.61
C ASP A 158 -4.43 44.41 -28.01
N SER A 159 -5.15 44.08 -26.92
CA SER A 159 -6.47 44.62 -26.47
C SER A 159 -7.78 43.81 -26.63
N THR A 160 -8.22 43.27 -25.47
CA THR A 160 -9.51 43.42 -24.77
C THR A 160 -10.88 43.22 -25.45
N PHE A 161 -11.62 42.21 -24.93
CA PHE A 161 -13.07 42.07 -24.55
C PHE A 161 -14.04 43.25 -24.80
N PRO A 162 -15.39 43.07 -24.97
CA PRO A 162 -16.27 42.26 -24.08
C PRO A 162 -17.64 41.72 -24.62
N ASP A 163 -18.37 41.07 -23.69
CA ASP A 163 -19.77 40.58 -23.60
C ASP A 163 -20.91 41.23 -24.40
N LYS A 164 -21.95 40.43 -24.72
CA LYS A 164 -23.36 40.64 -24.27
C LYS A 164 -24.36 39.52 -24.68
N THR A 165 -25.32 39.34 -23.77
CA THR A 165 -26.56 38.54 -23.73
C THR A 165 -27.69 39.01 -24.67
N SER A 166 -28.58 38.10 -25.13
CA SER A 166 -30.04 38.02 -24.78
C SER A 166 -30.96 37.35 -25.83
N ASN A 167 -31.77 36.38 -25.36
CA ASN A 167 -33.15 35.90 -25.70
C ASN A 167 -33.85 36.16 -27.07
N THR A 168 -34.57 35.15 -27.62
CA THR A 168 -36.05 34.96 -27.51
C THR A 168 -36.65 33.80 -28.37
N GLU A 169 -37.57 33.05 -27.73
CA GLU A 169 -38.87 32.43 -28.17
C GLU A 169 -39.04 31.25 -29.17
N ASP A 170 -39.43 30.09 -28.59
CA ASP A 170 -40.56 29.12 -28.81
C ASP A 170 -41.31 29.05 -30.17
N PRO A 171 -41.85 27.90 -30.68
CA PRO A 171 -42.87 27.06 -30.01
C PRO A 171 -42.84 25.53 -30.31
N PHE A 172 -43.32 24.67 -29.40
CA PHE A 172 -44.23 23.51 -29.67
C PHE A 172 -44.37 22.61 -28.41
N ILE A 173 -45.53 22.68 -27.74
CA ILE A 173 -45.98 21.74 -26.70
C ILE A 173 -47.41 21.30 -27.01
N VAL A 174 -47.69 20.00 -26.91
CA VAL A 174 -49.02 19.39 -26.74
C VAL A 174 -48.90 18.22 -25.72
N PRO A 175 -49.93 17.96 -24.86
CA PRO A 175 -49.74 17.54 -23.46
C PRO A 175 -49.94 16.04 -23.11
N LYS A 176 -49.55 15.72 -21.86
CA LYS A 176 -49.46 14.42 -21.18
C LYS A 176 -50.80 13.68 -20.97
N SER A 177 -50.78 12.36 -21.14
CA SER A 177 -51.79 11.43 -20.59
C SER A 177 -51.40 10.94 -19.19
N VAL A 178 -52.42 10.77 -18.34
CA VAL A 178 -52.35 10.35 -16.94
C VAL A 178 -52.49 8.82 -16.87
N LEU A 179 -51.54 8.14 -16.22
CA LEU A 179 -51.69 6.78 -15.73
C LEU A 179 -51.49 6.78 -14.21
N THR A 180 -52.43 6.15 -13.52
CA THR A 180 -52.58 6.07 -12.07
C THR A 180 -51.51 5.18 -11.43
N VAL A 181 -50.84 5.69 -10.40
CA VAL A 181 -49.82 4.97 -9.62
C VAL A 181 -50.46 4.29 -8.39
N PRO A 182 -50.16 3.01 -8.08
CA PRO A 182 -50.56 2.39 -6.82
C PRO A 182 -49.82 3.03 -5.64
N LYS A 183 -50.52 3.25 -4.53
CA LYS A 183 -50.00 3.86 -3.29
C LYS A 183 -48.66 3.24 -2.86
N SER A 184 -47.60 4.04 -2.79
CA SER A 184 -46.31 3.62 -2.25
C SER A 184 -46.41 3.39 -0.74
N ALA A 185 -45.98 2.21 -0.28
CA ALA A 185 -45.62 1.99 1.10
C ALA A 185 -44.49 2.97 1.49
N VAL A 186 -44.60 3.59 2.66
CA VAL A 186 -43.55 4.44 3.22
C VAL A 186 -42.31 3.57 3.44
N ALA A 187 -41.23 3.84 2.70
CA ALA A 187 -39.96 3.12 2.85
C ALA A 187 -39.40 3.36 4.26
N LYS A 188 -39.31 2.29 5.06
CA LYS A 188 -38.69 2.30 6.38
C LYS A 188 -37.21 2.62 6.20
N LYS A 189 -36.73 3.73 6.78
CA LYS A 189 -35.30 4.09 6.74
C LYS A 189 -34.54 3.12 7.65
N ILE A 190 -33.73 2.24 7.07
CA ILE A 190 -32.88 1.28 7.80
C ILE A 190 -31.59 2.00 8.22
N ASP A 191 -31.23 1.90 9.50
CA ASP A 191 -29.96 2.35 10.07
C ASP A 191 -29.50 1.43 11.21
N PHE A 192 -28.34 1.68 11.82
CA PHE A 192 -27.82 0.84 12.91
C PHE A 192 -28.73 0.76 14.14
N SER A 193 -29.65 1.72 14.34
CA SER A 193 -30.63 1.64 15.43
C SER A 193 -31.76 0.65 15.16
N SER A 194 -31.92 0.23 13.90
CA SER A 194 -32.92 -0.76 13.48
C SER A 194 -32.46 -2.22 13.60
N PHE A 195 -31.20 -2.45 13.96
CA PHE A 195 -30.65 -3.79 14.15
C PHE A 195 -31.24 -4.44 15.40
N THR A 196 -31.61 -5.72 15.29
CA THR A 196 -32.20 -6.49 16.38
C THR A 196 -31.13 -7.27 17.14
N GLU A 197 -31.12 -7.18 18.47
CA GLU A 197 -30.22 -8.00 19.29
C GLU A 197 -30.54 -9.48 19.09
N THR A 198 -29.50 -10.30 18.91
CA THR A 198 -29.61 -11.73 18.63
C THR A 198 -28.51 -12.50 19.37
N THR A 199 -28.58 -13.83 19.29
CA THR A 199 -27.58 -14.76 19.82
C THR A 199 -26.72 -15.31 18.68
N GLN A 200 -25.56 -15.87 19.00
CA GLN A 200 -24.71 -16.51 18.01
C GLN A 200 -25.40 -17.74 17.39
N ASP A 201 -26.12 -18.52 18.19
CA ASP A 201 -26.85 -19.72 17.75
C ASP A 201 -27.88 -19.38 16.67
N GLN A 202 -28.64 -18.29 16.82
CA GLN A 202 -29.60 -17.85 15.79
C GLN A 202 -28.94 -17.53 14.43
N ILE A 203 -27.70 -17.06 14.44
CA ILE A 203 -26.93 -16.79 13.21
C ILE A 203 -26.37 -18.08 12.62
N ILE A 204 -25.89 -18.99 13.48
CA ILE A 204 -25.35 -20.29 13.09
C ILE A 204 -26.44 -21.13 12.42
N ASP A 205 -27.60 -21.23 13.07
CA ASP A 205 -28.76 -22.05 12.66
C ASP A 205 -29.52 -21.46 11.46
N ALA A 206 -29.21 -20.23 11.04
CA ALA A 206 -29.89 -19.59 9.91
C ALA A 206 -29.66 -20.37 8.61
N GLU A 207 -30.75 -20.60 7.87
CA GLU A 207 -30.76 -21.36 6.61
C GLU A 207 -29.78 -20.78 5.57
N PRO A 208 -29.14 -21.62 4.72
CA PRO A 208 -28.16 -21.14 3.75
C PRO A 208 -28.63 -20.04 2.80
N PRO A 209 -29.89 -19.99 2.31
CA PRO A 209 -30.36 -18.89 1.47
C PRO A 209 -30.59 -17.57 2.24
N GLU A 210 -30.53 -17.58 3.58
CA GLU A 210 -30.74 -16.39 4.38
C GLU A 210 -29.66 -15.34 4.13
N ARG A 211 -30.09 -14.08 4.09
CA ARG A 211 -29.23 -12.91 3.91
C ARG A 211 -29.20 -12.12 5.22
N SER A 212 -28.09 -12.20 5.93
CA SER A 212 -27.95 -11.69 7.30
C SER A 212 -26.80 -10.68 7.39
N ILE A 213 -27.07 -9.55 8.03
CA ILE A 213 -26.14 -8.44 8.21
C ILE A 213 -25.95 -8.21 9.69
N ILE A 214 -24.74 -8.46 10.17
CA ILE A 214 -24.44 -8.56 11.58
C ILE A 214 -23.49 -7.43 11.98
N ASN A 215 -23.99 -6.52 12.81
CA ASN A 215 -23.16 -5.54 13.50
C ASN A 215 -22.75 -6.09 14.87
N ALA A 216 -21.55 -6.65 14.93
CA ALA A 216 -21.03 -7.37 16.07
C ALA A 216 -19.83 -6.63 16.66
N GLY A 217 -19.94 -6.27 17.94
CA GLY A 217 -18.87 -5.58 18.67
C GLY A 217 -17.56 -6.38 18.75
N PRO A 218 -16.49 -5.78 19.29
CA PRO A 218 -15.29 -6.52 19.64
C PRO A 218 -15.61 -7.53 20.75
N GLY A 219 -15.02 -8.71 20.67
CA GLY A 219 -15.19 -9.74 21.68
C GLY A 219 -16.53 -10.49 21.65
N THR A 220 -17.45 -10.15 20.76
CA THR A 220 -18.75 -10.82 20.61
C THR A 220 -18.68 -12.11 19.77
N GLY A 221 -17.47 -12.63 19.56
CA GLY A 221 -17.23 -13.89 18.86
C GLY A 221 -17.48 -13.93 17.35
N LYS A 222 -17.44 -12.81 16.61
CA LYS A 222 -17.60 -12.77 15.13
C LYS A 222 -16.94 -13.94 14.38
N THR A 223 -15.63 -14.08 14.52
CA THR A 223 -14.85 -15.14 13.86
C THR A 223 -15.22 -16.53 14.36
N TRP A 224 -15.67 -16.66 15.62
CA TRP A 224 -16.16 -17.94 16.13
C TRP A 224 -17.51 -18.29 15.50
N THR A 225 -18.47 -17.36 15.50
CA THR A 225 -19.79 -17.52 14.86
C THR A 225 -19.66 -17.86 13.37
N LEU A 226 -18.73 -17.21 12.66
CA LEU A 226 -18.41 -17.53 11.26
C LEU A 226 -17.98 -18.99 11.09
N ILE A 227 -17.03 -19.45 11.93
CA ILE A 227 -16.48 -20.81 11.84
C ILE A 227 -17.55 -21.84 12.18
N GLU A 228 -18.28 -21.65 13.27
CA GLU A 228 -19.33 -22.60 13.66
C GLU A 228 -20.48 -22.63 12.66
N LYS A 229 -20.83 -21.51 11.99
CA LYS A 229 -21.79 -21.51 10.89
C LYS A 229 -21.33 -22.36 9.71
N ILE A 230 -20.06 -22.26 9.31
CA ILE A 230 -19.49 -23.10 8.24
C ILE A 230 -19.57 -24.57 8.61
N ILE A 231 -19.14 -24.90 9.84
CA ILE A 231 -19.19 -26.28 10.36
C ILE A 231 -20.63 -26.81 10.35
N TYR A 232 -21.57 -26.01 10.82
CA TYR A 232 -22.99 -26.39 10.87
C TYR A 232 -23.56 -26.66 9.47
N MET A 233 -23.36 -25.75 8.50
CA MET A 233 -23.88 -25.92 7.14
C MET A 233 -23.33 -27.18 6.44
N ILE A 234 -22.06 -27.52 6.66
CA ILE A 234 -21.42 -28.70 6.07
C ILE A 234 -21.90 -29.98 6.76
N ASN A 235 -21.87 -30.03 8.09
CA ASN A 235 -22.21 -31.24 8.85
C ASN A 235 -23.68 -31.63 8.70
N GLU A 236 -24.58 -30.65 8.62
CA GLU A 236 -26.01 -30.89 8.38
C GLU A 236 -26.33 -31.18 6.90
N GLY A 237 -25.31 -31.17 6.02
CA GLY A 237 -25.46 -31.43 4.59
C GLY A 237 -26.30 -30.37 3.87
N GLN A 238 -26.34 -29.15 4.41
CA GLN A 238 -27.11 -28.05 3.83
C GLN A 238 -26.39 -27.41 2.64
N VAL A 239 -25.05 -27.39 2.67
CA VAL A 239 -24.20 -26.82 1.62
C VAL A 239 -22.92 -27.65 1.47
N GLU A 240 -22.53 -27.95 0.23
CA GLU A 240 -21.23 -28.55 -0.07
C GLU A 240 -20.09 -27.56 0.18
N ALA A 241 -18.96 -28.03 0.74
CA ALA A 241 -17.86 -27.15 1.16
C ALA A 241 -17.36 -26.20 0.04
N GLN A 242 -17.23 -26.72 -1.18
CA GLN A 242 -16.82 -25.97 -2.38
C GLN A 242 -17.79 -24.85 -2.80
N ASN A 243 -19.03 -24.87 -2.32
CA ASN A 243 -20.07 -23.88 -2.61
C ASN A 243 -20.14 -22.78 -1.53
N ILE A 244 -19.19 -22.74 -0.59
CA ILE A 244 -19.06 -21.70 0.44
C ILE A 244 -17.86 -20.80 0.11
N LEU A 245 -18.11 -19.48 0.02
CA LEU A 245 -17.07 -18.47 -0.17
C LEU A 245 -16.92 -17.61 1.09
N VAL A 246 -15.70 -17.50 1.61
CA VAL A 246 -15.34 -16.62 2.72
C VAL A 246 -14.38 -15.54 2.23
N LEU A 247 -14.80 -14.28 2.29
CA LEU A 247 -14.00 -13.13 1.93
C LEU A 247 -13.53 -12.36 3.16
N CYS A 248 -12.22 -12.20 3.27
CA CYS A 248 -11.57 -11.45 4.34
C CYS A 248 -10.84 -10.21 3.81
N PHE A 249 -10.64 -9.20 4.66
CA PHE A 249 -9.88 -8.01 4.29
C PHE A 249 -8.37 -8.27 4.21
N SER A 250 -7.81 -9.09 5.10
CA SER A 250 -6.35 -9.33 5.21
C SER A 250 -5.99 -10.81 5.11
N ARG A 251 -4.73 -11.10 4.74
CA ARG A 251 -4.18 -12.47 4.73
C ARG A 251 -4.18 -13.08 6.13
N SER A 252 -3.88 -12.29 7.16
CA SER A 252 -3.94 -12.75 8.55
C SER A 252 -5.34 -13.24 8.95
N ALA A 253 -6.41 -12.62 8.43
CA ALA A 253 -7.77 -13.07 8.69
C ALA A 253 -8.07 -14.40 7.97
N VAL A 254 -7.62 -14.55 6.72
CA VAL A 254 -7.70 -15.83 5.98
C VAL A 254 -7.02 -16.95 6.76
N GLU A 255 -5.78 -16.73 7.21
CA GLU A 255 -5.01 -17.71 8.00
C GLU A 255 -5.72 -18.07 9.30
N VAL A 256 -6.31 -17.10 10.01
CA VAL A 256 -7.08 -17.37 11.24
C VAL A 256 -8.28 -18.26 10.95
N VAL A 257 -9.01 -18.02 9.86
CA VAL A 257 -10.17 -18.84 9.48
C VAL A 257 -9.71 -20.26 9.12
N GLN A 258 -8.72 -20.40 8.25
CA GLN A 258 -8.19 -21.71 7.82
C GLN A 258 -7.62 -22.51 9.00
N ASN A 259 -6.83 -21.90 9.88
CA ASN A 259 -6.28 -22.57 11.06
C ASN A 259 -7.36 -23.06 12.02
N ARG A 260 -8.46 -22.30 12.17
CA ARG A 260 -9.58 -22.70 13.02
C ARG A 260 -10.38 -23.86 12.42
N LEU A 261 -10.58 -23.87 11.10
CA LEU A 261 -11.19 -25.01 10.40
C LEU A 261 -10.29 -26.25 10.47
N SER A 262 -8.97 -26.10 10.26
CA SER A 262 -8.00 -27.19 10.42
C SER A 262 -8.03 -27.79 11.83
N CYS A 263 -8.00 -26.93 12.86
CA CYS A 263 -8.11 -27.38 14.25
C CYS A 263 -9.46 -28.04 14.55
N ALA A 264 -10.56 -27.56 13.95
CA ALA A 264 -11.86 -28.21 14.04
C ALA A 264 -11.82 -29.62 13.42
N ALA A 265 -11.13 -29.80 12.29
CA ALA A 265 -10.98 -31.09 11.64
C ALA A 265 -10.10 -32.06 12.45
N GLU A 266 -8.98 -31.58 13.00
CA GLU A 266 -8.10 -32.36 13.89
C GLU A 266 -8.84 -32.85 15.15
N THR A 267 -9.80 -32.06 15.63
CA THR A 267 -10.65 -32.40 16.78
C THR A 267 -11.91 -33.20 16.41
N GLY A 268 -12.11 -33.52 15.12
CA GLY A 268 -13.23 -34.31 14.61
C GLY A 268 -14.57 -33.57 14.58
N ARG A 269 -14.57 -32.23 14.64
CA ARG A 269 -15.80 -31.40 14.58
C ARG A 269 -16.31 -31.19 13.16
N ILE A 270 -15.45 -31.39 12.15
CA ILE A 270 -15.76 -31.31 10.71
C ILE A 270 -14.86 -32.33 9.99
N GLY A 271 -15.30 -32.89 8.87
CA GLY A 271 -14.44 -33.73 8.03
C GLY A 271 -13.42 -32.91 7.23
N TYR A 272 -12.52 -33.58 6.51
CA TYR A 272 -11.45 -32.92 5.74
C TYR A 272 -11.94 -32.16 4.50
N GLU A 273 -13.21 -32.30 4.13
CA GLU A 273 -13.90 -31.50 3.10
C GLU A 273 -13.86 -29.99 3.36
N TRP A 274 -13.58 -29.54 4.60
CA TRP A 274 -13.38 -28.11 4.89
C TRP A 274 -12.30 -27.47 4.00
N GLN A 275 -11.34 -28.26 3.48
CA GLN A 275 -10.28 -27.79 2.59
C GLN A 275 -10.81 -27.24 1.27
N ASP A 276 -12.03 -27.63 0.87
CA ASP A 276 -12.68 -27.16 -0.34
C ASP A 276 -13.43 -25.82 -0.13
N VAL A 277 -13.58 -25.35 1.12
CA VAL A 277 -14.14 -24.02 1.40
C VAL A 277 -13.23 -22.94 0.83
N ASP A 278 -13.77 -22.06 -0.01
CA ASP A 278 -12.99 -21.00 -0.66
C ASP A 278 -12.77 -19.83 0.30
N VAL A 279 -11.62 -19.78 0.97
CA VAL A 279 -11.26 -18.69 1.90
C VAL A 279 -10.18 -17.80 1.28
N ARG A 280 -10.53 -16.54 0.95
CA ARG A 280 -9.63 -15.62 0.24
C ARG A 280 -9.74 -14.18 0.74
N THR A 281 -8.71 -13.39 0.43
CA THR A 281 -8.84 -11.93 0.46
C THR A 281 -9.56 -11.43 -0.79
N PHE A 282 -10.16 -10.24 -0.73
CA PHE A 282 -10.80 -9.62 -1.91
C PHE A 282 -9.86 -9.51 -3.13
N ASP A 283 -8.59 -9.18 -2.87
CA ASP A 283 -7.55 -9.06 -3.89
C ASP A 283 -7.16 -10.41 -4.51
N SER A 284 -7.06 -11.45 -3.67
CA SER A 284 -6.78 -12.81 -4.13
C SER A 284 -7.96 -13.36 -4.94
N PHE A 285 -9.18 -13.19 -4.44
CA PHE A 285 -10.40 -13.60 -5.14
C PHE A 285 -10.53 -12.92 -6.51
N SER A 286 -10.31 -11.61 -6.59
CA SER A 286 -10.39 -10.88 -7.86
C SER A 286 -9.32 -11.34 -8.85
N THR A 287 -8.11 -11.64 -8.38
CA THR A 287 -7.04 -12.17 -9.24
C THR A 287 -7.39 -13.57 -9.74
N TYR A 288 -7.87 -14.45 -8.85
CA TYR A 288 -8.31 -15.81 -9.18
C TYR A 288 -9.42 -15.81 -10.23
N MET A 289 -10.48 -15.01 -9.99
CA MET A 289 -11.60 -14.89 -10.91
C MET A 289 -11.15 -14.35 -12.28
N LEU A 290 -10.31 -13.32 -12.33
CA LEU A 290 -9.85 -12.77 -13.60
C LEU A 290 -8.99 -13.76 -14.39
N ALA A 291 -8.16 -14.56 -13.72
CA ALA A 291 -7.41 -15.64 -14.36
C ALA A 291 -8.37 -16.67 -14.96
N TRP A 292 -9.38 -17.12 -14.19
CA TRP A 292 -10.38 -18.05 -14.69
C TRP A 292 -11.18 -17.49 -15.89
N ILE A 293 -11.56 -16.20 -15.85
CA ILE A 293 -12.24 -15.53 -16.97
C ILE A 293 -11.31 -15.44 -18.19
N GLN A 294 -10.02 -15.18 -18.00
CA GLN A 294 -9.06 -15.12 -19.09
C GLN A 294 -9.00 -16.44 -19.87
N ASP A 295 -9.10 -17.56 -19.16
CA ASP A 295 -9.04 -18.90 -19.75
C ASP A 295 -10.39 -19.36 -20.33
N ASN A 296 -11.52 -18.97 -19.71
CA ASN A 296 -12.85 -19.52 -20.04
C ASN A 296 -13.80 -18.53 -20.73
N HIS A 297 -13.67 -17.24 -20.45
CA HIS A 297 -14.56 -16.16 -20.92
C HIS A 297 -13.80 -14.87 -21.30
N PRO A 298 -12.79 -14.93 -22.18
CA PRO A 298 -11.94 -13.78 -22.51
C PRO A 298 -12.72 -12.60 -23.10
N GLU A 299 -13.92 -12.83 -23.65
CA GLU A 299 -14.83 -11.80 -24.16
C GLU A 299 -15.33 -10.82 -23.10
N LEU A 300 -15.30 -11.22 -21.83
CA LEU A 300 -15.70 -10.35 -20.71
C LEU A 300 -14.59 -9.38 -20.30
N LEU A 301 -13.35 -9.65 -20.72
CA LEU A 301 -12.19 -8.84 -20.39
C LEU A 301 -12.03 -7.64 -21.34
N PRO A 302 -11.38 -6.55 -20.89
CA PRO A 302 -10.96 -5.48 -21.78
C PRO A 302 -10.07 -6.00 -22.93
N ARG A 303 -10.11 -5.32 -24.09
CA ARG A 303 -9.20 -5.66 -25.21
C ARG A 303 -7.74 -5.52 -24.76
N ASN A 304 -6.91 -6.51 -25.10
CA ASN A 304 -5.49 -6.60 -24.71
C ASN A 304 -5.27 -6.60 -23.18
N PHE A 305 -6.22 -7.13 -22.41
CA PHE A 305 -6.05 -7.30 -20.98
C PHE A 305 -4.89 -8.26 -20.69
N LEU A 306 -3.96 -7.82 -19.83
CA LEU A 306 -2.84 -8.60 -19.32
C LEU A 306 -2.91 -8.55 -17.79
N LEU A 307 -3.25 -9.69 -17.17
CA LEU A 307 -3.41 -9.79 -15.72
C LEU A 307 -2.12 -9.42 -14.97
N GLU A 308 -0.98 -9.79 -15.55
CA GLU A 308 0.37 -9.56 -15.00
C GLU A 308 0.75 -8.07 -15.01
N ALA A 309 0.19 -7.28 -15.93
CA ALA A 309 0.44 -5.84 -16.01
C ALA A 309 -0.44 -5.03 -15.05
N CYS A 310 -1.47 -5.64 -14.45
CA CYS A 310 -2.40 -4.98 -13.56
C CYS A 310 -1.96 -5.04 -12.10
N ASN A 311 -1.99 -3.90 -11.41
CA ASN A 311 -1.90 -3.85 -9.95
C ASN A 311 -3.23 -4.28 -9.29
N TYR A 312 -3.21 -4.50 -7.97
CA TYR A 312 -4.39 -4.96 -7.23
C TYR A 312 -5.64 -4.09 -7.43
N ASN A 313 -5.51 -2.76 -7.38
CA ASN A 313 -6.65 -1.87 -7.57
C ASN A 313 -7.25 -1.98 -8.97
N GLN A 314 -6.42 -2.13 -10.00
CA GLN A 314 -6.88 -2.33 -11.39
C GLN A 314 -7.60 -3.67 -11.55
N ARG A 315 -7.09 -4.74 -10.90
CA ARG A 315 -7.74 -6.05 -10.88
C ARG A 315 -9.12 -5.97 -10.22
N ILE A 316 -9.21 -5.37 -9.03
CA ILE A 316 -10.49 -5.14 -8.32
C ILE A 316 -11.48 -4.40 -9.22
N LYS A 317 -11.09 -3.26 -9.82
CA LYS A 317 -11.97 -2.48 -10.70
C LYS A 317 -12.46 -3.28 -11.91
N THR A 318 -11.58 -4.06 -12.51
CA THR A 318 -11.94 -4.92 -13.65
C THR A 318 -12.95 -5.97 -13.22
N ALA A 319 -12.68 -6.67 -12.12
CA ALA A 319 -13.58 -7.65 -11.52
C ALA A 319 -14.97 -7.04 -11.21
N THR A 320 -15.03 -5.88 -10.56
CA THR A 320 -16.27 -5.15 -10.27
C THR A 320 -17.06 -4.86 -11.54
N SER A 321 -16.41 -4.40 -12.61
CA SER A 321 -17.08 -4.10 -13.88
C SER A 321 -17.70 -5.34 -14.53
N ILE A 322 -17.11 -6.51 -14.31
CA ILE A 322 -17.62 -7.79 -14.83
C ILE A 322 -18.85 -8.22 -14.03
N PHE A 323 -18.82 -8.17 -12.69
CA PHE A 323 -20.00 -8.46 -11.86
C PHE A 323 -21.20 -7.57 -12.20
N GLN A 324 -20.95 -6.31 -12.56
CA GLN A 324 -22.01 -5.39 -13.00
C GLN A 324 -22.64 -5.79 -14.33
N ARG A 325 -21.90 -6.49 -15.21
CA ARG A 325 -22.37 -6.93 -16.54
C ARG A 325 -22.93 -8.35 -16.54
N LYS A 326 -22.33 -9.25 -15.75
CA LYS A 326 -22.62 -10.68 -15.68
C LYS A 326 -22.87 -11.06 -14.22
N LYS A 327 -24.14 -11.30 -13.88
CA LYS A 327 -24.60 -11.49 -12.50
C LYS A 327 -24.48 -12.93 -11.99
N ASP A 328 -24.45 -13.91 -12.89
CA ASP A 328 -24.35 -15.34 -12.61
C ASP A 328 -22.91 -15.82 -12.35
N MET A 329 -21.94 -14.91 -12.22
CA MET A 329 -20.54 -15.26 -11.94
C MET A 329 -20.32 -16.01 -10.61
N LEU A 330 -21.29 -15.97 -9.70
CA LEU A 330 -21.25 -16.63 -8.39
C LEU A 330 -22.35 -17.71 -8.26
N ALA A 331 -22.87 -18.21 -9.39
CA ALA A 331 -24.01 -19.13 -9.37
C ALA A 331 -23.69 -20.49 -8.71
N ASP A 332 -22.42 -20.89 -8.67
CA ASP A 332 -21.96 -22.13 -8.04
C ASP A 332 -21.90 -22.01 -6.51
N TYR A 333 -21.89 -20.79 -5.95
CA TYR A 333 -21.91 -20.58 -4.51
C TYR A 333 -23.35 -20.55 -3.97
N GLU A 334 -23.56 -21.20 -2.83
CA GLU A 334 -24.83 -21.23 -2.11
C GLU A 334 -24.84 -20.30 -0.90
N HIS A 335 -23.66 -20.01 -0.34
CA HIS A 335 -23.53 -19.05 0.76
C HIS A 335 -22.21 -18.27 0.70
N ILE A 336 -22.29 -16.95 0.86
CA ILE A 336 -21.12 -16.06 0.90
C ILE A 336 -20.98 -15.40 2.26
N ILE A 337 -19.81 -15.50 2.87
CA ILE A 337 -19.48 -14.86 4.12
C ILE A 337 -18.47 -13.74 3.88
N VAL A 338 -18.73 -12.55 4.42
CA VAL A 338 -17.80 -11.41 4.36
C VAL A 338 -17.47 -10.95 5.77
N ASP A 339 -16.20 -11.01 6.14
CA ASP A 339 -15.72 -10.56 7.45
C ASP A 339 -15.10 -9.14 7.37
N GLU A 340 -15.07 -8.45 8.51
CA GLU A 340 -14.53 -7.10 8.68
C GLU A 340 -15.10 -6.06 7.69
N VAL A 341 -16.41 -6.11 7.40
CA VAL A 341 -17.05 -5.22 6.40
C VAL A 341 -16.85 -3.73 6.69
N GLN A 342 -16.59 -3.35 7.94
CA GLN A 342 -16.23 -1.99 8.35
C GLN A 342 -14.97 -1.42 7.70
N ASP A 343 -14.09 -2.27 7.18
CA ASP A 343 -12.84 -1.87 6.52
C ASP A 343 -12.98 -1.74 5.00
N LEU A 344 -14.17 -2.03 4.46
CA LEU A 344 -14.46 -1.83 3.05
C LEU A 344 -14.63 -0.34 2.73
N VAL A 345 -13.70 0.17 1.93
CA VAL A 345 -13.75 1.49 1.29
C VAL A 345 -13.29 1.40 -0.17
N GLY A 346 -13.68 2.38 -0.98
CA GLY A 346 -13.30 2.51 -2.39
C GLY A 346 -13.62 1.27 -3.23
N ASN A 347 -12.66 0.86 -4.06
CA ASN A 347 -12.83 -0.22 -5.04
C ASN A 347 -13.31 -1.54 -4.41
N ARG A 348 -12.89 -1.87 -3.18
CA ARG A 348 -13.27 -3.12 -2.50
C ARG A 348 -14.73 -3.07 -2.03
N ALA A 349 -15.17 -1.92 -1.52
CA ALA A 349 -16.58 -1.70 -1.18
C ALA A 349 -17.49 -1.83 -2.41
N GLU A 350 -17.06 -1.24 -3.53
CA GLU A 350 -17.76 -1.34 -4.82
C GLU A 350 -17.83 -2.78 -5.35
N LEU A 351 -16.73 -3.54 -5.24
CA LEU A 351 -16.66 -4.95 -5.61
C LEU A 351 -17.70 -5.75 -4.83
N VAL A 352 -17.70 -5.65 -3.50
CA VAL A 352 -18.61 -6.41 -2.63
C VAL A 352 -20.06 -6.05 -2.92
N LEU A 353 -20.39 -4.78 -3.12
CA LEU A 353 -21.73 -4.37 -3.54
C LEU A 353 -22.14 -5.00 -4.88
N ALA A 354 -21.24 -5.00 -5.86
CA ALA A 354 -21.51 -5.58 -7.17
C ALA A 354 -21.73 -7.09 -7.11
N MET A 355 -20.89 -7.80 -6.34
CA MET A 355 -21.00 -9.24 -6.10
C MET A 355 -22.34 -9.60 -5.47
N LEU A 356 -22.68 -8.96 -4.34
CA LEU A 356 -23.89 -9.30 -3.57
C LEU A 356 -25.18 -8.95 -4.34
N LYS A 357 -25.18 -7.88 -5.14
CA LYS A 357 -26.32 -7.52 -6.02
C LYS A 357 -26.50 -8.48 -7.21
N GLY A 358 -25.47 -9.27 -7.52
CA GLY A 358 -25.49 -10.28 -8.58
C GLY A 358 -26.06 -11.62 -8.14
N LEU A 359 -26.11 -11.89 -6.82
CA LEU A 359 -26.45 -13.21 -6.30
C LEU A 359 -27.88 -13.65 -6.65
N PRO A 360 -28.07 -14.93 -7.01
CA PRO A 360 -29.40 -15.50 -7.13
C PRO A 360 -30.10 -15.54 -5.77
N ASP A 361 -31.43 -15.58 -5.76
CA ASP A 361 -32.21 -15.66 -4.51
C ASP A 361 -32.02 -16.98 -3.75
N THR A 362 -31.46 -17.99 -4.40
CA THR A 362 -31.05 -19.25 -3.77
C THR A 362 -29.75 -19.14 -2.98
N CYS A 363 -28.93 -18.11 -3.25
CA CYS A 363 -27.68 -17.88 -2.54
C CYS A 363 -27.89 -16.85 -1.43
N GLY A 364 -27.58 -17.27 -0.20
CA GLY A 364 -27.56 -16.38 0.96
C GLY A 364 -26.21 -15.71 1.17
N PHE A 365 -26.17 -14.84 2.18
CA PHE A 365 -24.91 -14.27 2.63
C PHE A 365 -24.94 -13.93 4.12
N THR A 366 -23.77 -13.99 4.74
CA THR A 366 -23.56 -13.53 6.12
C THR A 366 -22.48 -12.45 6.11
N ILE A 367 -22.86 -11.21 6.41
CA ILE A 367 -21.91 -10.09 6.50
C ILE A 367 -21.66 -9.77 7.96
N LEU A 368 -20.39 -9.85 8.38
CA LEU A 368 -19.98 -9.53 9.74
C LEU A 368 -19.13 -8.26 9.76
N GLY A 369 -19.40 -7.40 10.74
CA GLY A 369 -18.50 -6.30 11.04
C GLY A 369 -18.85 -5.49 12.26
N ASP A 370 -18.05 -4.46 12.49
CA ASP A 370 -18.22 -3.50 13.57
C ASP A 370 -18.05 -2.07 13.05
N SER A 371 -19.16 -1.36 12.85
CA SER A 371 -19.12 0.01 12.33
C SER A 371 -18.44 1.03 13.26
N CYS A 372 -18.33 0.73 14.56
CA CYS A 372 -17.54 1.53 15.50
C CYS A 372 -16.03 1.35 15.32
N GLN A 373 -15.57 0.32 14.59
CA GLN A 373 -14.16 0.07 14.28
C GLN A 373 -13.79 0.41 12.83
N ALA A 374 -14.65 1.10 12.09
CA ALA A 374 -14.34 1.64 10.76
C ALA A 374 -13.34 2.81 10.88
N LEU A 375 -12.05 2.53 10.67
CA LEU A 375 -10.96 3.51 10.80
C LEU A 375 -10.38 3.97 9.46
N TYR A 376 -10.85 3.44 8.33
CA TYR A 376 -10.24 3.66 7.01
C TYR A 376 -10.88 4.78 6.20
N ASP A 377 -11.89 5.46 6.74
CA ASP A 377 -12.58 6.56 6.06
C ASP A 377 -11.64 7.74 5.73
N TYR A 378 -10.54 7.94 6.48
CA TYR A 378 -9.56 8.99 6.18
C TYR A 378 -8.93 8.86 4.78
N MET A 379 -8.90 7.64 4.21
CA MET A 379 -8.41 7.42 2.85
C MET A 379 -9.33 8.00 1.78
N THR A 380 -10.54 8.44 2.16
CA THR A 380 -11.54 9.07 1.28
C THR A 380 -11.58 10.59 1.42
N GLU A 381 -10.90 11.17 2.42
CA GLU A 381 -10.88 12.62 2.64
C GLU A 381 -10.18 13.40 1.51
N ASP A 382 -9.16 12.79 0.88
CA ASP A 382 -8.40 13.37 -0.22
C ASP A 382 -9.08 13.20 -1.60
N ASP A 383 -10.10 12.35 -1.73
CA ASP A 383 -10.79 12.07 -2.99
C ASP A 383 -12.28 11.71 -2.79
N PRO A 384 -13.21 12.67 -3.01
CA PRO A 384 -14.65 12.45 -2.86
C PRO A 384 -15.26 11.42 -3.82
N SER A 385 -14.53 11.00 -4.85
CA SER A 385 -14.97 9.95 -5.77
C SER A 385 -14.82 8.54 -5.19
N VAL A 386 -14.04 8.37 -4.11
CA VAL A 386 -13.82 7.10 -3.43
C VAL A 386 -14.96 6.84 -2.45
N MET A 387 -15.62 5.69 -2.58
CA MET A 387 -16.70 5.27 -1.67
C MET A 387 -16.21 5.15 -0.21
N SER A 388 -16.78 5.93 0.70
CA SER A 388 -16.58 5.82 2.15
C SER A 388 -17.36 4.64 2.75
N SER A 389 -16.99 4.21 3.96
CA SER A 389 -17.73 3.15 4.67
C SER A 389 -19.19 3.56 4.93
N THR A 390 -19.42 4.85 5.17
CA THR A 390 -20.77 5.40 5.40
C THR A 390 -21.63 5.29 4.14
N GLN A 391 -21.08 5.67 2.98
CA GLN A 391 -21.77 5.51 1.69
C GLN A 391 -22.01 4.03 1.36
N PHE A 392 -21.03 3.17 1.65
CA PHE A 392 -21.17 1.73 1.49
C PHE A 392 -22.36 1.21 2.30
N TYR A 393 -22.45 1.47 3.61
CA TYR A 393 -23.57 1.01 4.43
C TYR A 393 -24.92 1.58 3.96
N GLN A 394 -24.98 2.84 3.54
CA GLN A 394 -26.20 3.45 3.00
C GLN A 394 -26.69 2.73 1.74
N GLU A 395 -25.79 2.48 0.79
CA GLU A 395 -26.13 1.75 -0.43
C GLU A 395 -26.44 0.28 -0.13
N PHE A 396 -25.77 -0.31 0.86
CA PHE A 396 -25.99 -1.67 1.31
C PHE A 396 -27.41 -1.86 1.88
N PHE A 397 -27.82 -0.99 2.81
CA PHE A 397 -29.16 -1.03 3.40
C PHE A 397 -30.26 -0.77 2.37
N LYS A 398 -30.00 0.10 1.40
CA LYS A 398 -30.92 0.37 0.30
C LYS A 398 -31.06 -0.83 -0.65
N SER A 399 -29.97 -1.57 -0.86
CA SER A 399 -29.93 -2.69 -1.81
C SER A 399 -30.55 -3.96 -1.24
N PHE A 400 -30.50 -4.15 0.08
CA PHE A 400 -30.97 -5.36 0.74
C PHE A 400 -32.01 -5.06 1.85
N PRO A 401 -33.15 -4.44 1.53
CA PRO A 401 -34.14 -4.04 2.54
C PRO A 401 -34.82 -5.22 3.24
N ASN A 402 -34.77 -6.42 2.63
CA ASN A 402 -35.36 -7.65 3.16
C ASN A 402 -34.35 -8.57 3.85
N ALA A 403 -33.08 -8.14 4.00
CA ALA A 403 -32.11 -8.88 4.77
C ALA A 403 -32.45 -8.82 6.27
N ASN A 404 -31.96 -9.80 7.03
CA ASN A 404 -32.02 -9.78 8.48
C ASN A 404 -30.90 -8.90 9.05
N TYR A 405 -31.25 -7.99 9.96
CA TYR A 405 -30.32 -7.04 10.56
C TYR A 405 -30.15 -7.36 12.05
N TYR A 406 -28.96 -7.86 12.39
CA TYR A 406 -28.66 -8.46 13.69
C TYR A 406 -27.52 -7.73 14.41
N ALA A 407 -27.67 -7.56 15.72
CA ALA A 407 -26.62 -7.01 16.59
C ALA A 407 -26.17 -8.08 17.59
N LEU A 408 -24.85 -8.32 17.66
CA LEU A 408 -24.24 -9.07 18.76
C LEU A 408 -23.66 -8.07 19.75
N THR A 409 -24.13 -8.14 21.00
CA THR A 409 -23.80 -7.18 22.07
C THR A 409 -23.05 -7.81 23.24
N GLU A 410 -23.14 -9.12 23.44
CA GLU A 410 -22.46 -9.83 24.52
C GLU A 410 -20.95 -9.94 24.27
N ASN A 411 -20.13 -9.48 25.22
CA ASN A 411 -18.68 -9.46 25.11
C ASN A 411 -18.07 -10.63 25.88
N HIS A 412 -17.50 -11.61 25.17
CA HIS A 412 -16.85 -12.77 25.76
C HIS A 412 -15.34 -12.60 25.92
N ARG A 413 -14.77 -11.45 25.55
CA ARG A 413 -13.32 -11.20 25.52
C ARG A 413 -12.80 -10.48 26.75
N GLN A 414 -13.56 -9.52 27.26
CA GLN A 414 -13.13 -8.61 28.33
C GLN A 414 -13.80 -8.99 29.65
N ASP A 415 -13.11 -8.77 30.77
CA ASP A 415 -13.70 -8.94 32.09
C ASP A 415 -15.01 -8.12 32.20
N ASP A 416 -16.05 -8.71 32.82
CA ASP A 416 -17.43 -8.21 32.82
C ASP A 416 -17.54 -6.72 33.17
N THR A 417 -16.78 -6.27 34.17
CA THR A 417 -16.76 -4.89 34.64
C THR A 417 -16.27 -3.91 33.57
N PHE A 418 -15.23 -4.28 32.82
CA PHE A 418 -14.67 -3.42 31.79
C PHE A 418 -15.46 -3.49 30.48
N GLY A 419 -15.94 -4.67 30.11
CA GLY A 419 -16.84 -4.83 28.96
C GLY A 419 -18.07 -3.93 29.06
N GLN A 420 -18.72 -3.89 30.24
CA GLN A 420 -19.89 -3.06 30.50
C GLN A 420 -19.63 -1.56 30.38
N LEU A 421 -18.42 -1.08 30.74
CA LEU A 421 -18.06 0.35 30.64
C LEU A 421 -18.09 0.86 29.19
N THR A 422 -17.82 0.01 28.19
CA THR A 422 -17.74 0.42 26.79
C THR A 422 -19.11 0.42 26.07
N ILE A 423 -20.13 -0.23 26.63
CA ILE A 423 -21.46 -0.37 26.01
C ILE A 423 -22.14 0.99 25.78
N PRO A 424 -22.24 1.90 26.79
CA PRO A 424 -22.86 3.22 26.57
C PRO A 424 -22.10 4.04 25.53
N TYR A 425 -20.77 3.95 25.50
CA TYR A 425 -19.95 4.66 24.55
C TYR A 425 -20.15 4.15 23.12
N ARG A 426 -20.19 2.82 22.92
CA ARG A 426 -20.54 2.20 21.65
C ARG A 426 -21.90 2.70 21.14
N LYS A 427 -22.92 2.69 22.00
CA LYS A 427 -24.27 3.16 21.65
C LYS A 427 -24.26 4.63 21.21
N ALA A 428 -23.51 5.49 21.91
CA ALA A 428 -23.36 6.89 21.56
C ALA A 428 -22.65 7.09 20.20
N ILE A 429 -21.67 6.25 19.86
CA ILE A 429 -21.00 6.29 18.54
C ILE A 429 -21.95 5.87 17.41
N LEU A 430 -22.75 4.81 17.63
CA LEU A 430 -23.63 4.26 16.60
C LEU A 430 -24.83 5.17 16.27
N ALA A 431 -25.45 5.77 17.30
CA ALA A 431 -26.73 6.45 17.15
C ALA A 431 -26.88 7.73 17.98
N GLY A 432 -25.88 8.11 18.77
CA GLY A 432 -25.93 9.28 19.64
C GLY A 432 -25.64 10.60 18.93
N THR A 433 -26.04 11.69 19.58
CA THR A 433 -25.64 13.06 19.21
C THR A 433 -24.17 13.32 19.61
N PRO A 434 -23.53 14.40 19.10
CA PRO A 434 -22.22 14.84 19.61
C PRO A 434 -22.18 14.93 21.14
N GLN A 435 -23.25 15.45 21.76
CA GLN A 435 -23.34 15.58 23.22
C GLN A 435 -23.36 14.22 23.93
N ASP A 436 -24.06 13.23 23.37
CA ASP A 436 -24.10 11.88 23.93
C ASP A 436 -22.71 11.22 23.89
N ARG A 437 -21.98 11.42 22.79
CA ARG A 437 -20.63 10.89 22.61
C ARG A 437 -19.63 11.51 23.59
N VAL A 438 -19.67 12.84 23.73
CA VAL A 438 -18.84 13.57 24.68
C VAL A 438 -19.15 13.17 26.12
N SER A 439 -20.43 13.06 26.48
CA SER A 439 -20.87 12.62 27.80
C SER A 439 -20.37 11.21 28.12
N ALA A 440 -20.54 10.28 27.19
CA ALA A 440 -20.06 8.91 27.36
C ALA A 440 -18.53 8.81 27.43
N ALA A 441 -17.80 9.62 26.65
CA ALA A 441 -16.34 9.75 26.78
C ALA A 441 -15.92 10.33 28.14
N GLY A 442 -16.64 11.33 28.64
CA GLY A 442 -16.43 11.89 29.98
C GLY A 442 -16.61 10.84 31.08
N HIS A 443 -17.61 9.97 30.94
CA HIS A 443 -17.80 8.84 31.86
C HIS A 443 -16.64 7.84 31.80
N LEU A 444 -16.10 7.56 30.61
CA LEU A 444 -14.90 6.70 30.48
C LEU A 444 -13.68 7.35 31.14
N LEU A 445 -13.49 8.65 30.96
CA LEU A 445 -12.35 9.40 31.50
C LEU A 445 -12.29 9.34 33.04
N THR A 446 -13.44 9.33 33.71
CA THR A 446 -13.52 9.22 35.19
C THR A 446 -13.24 7.81 35.70
N HIS A 447 -13.47 6.78 34.90
CA HIS A 447 -13.27 5.37 35.28
C HIS A 447 -11.91 4.82 34.87
N ILE A 448 -11.28 5.37 33.83
CA ILE A 448 -9.96 4.93 33.38
C ILE A 448 -8.89 5.81 34.05
N HIS A 449 -8.18 5.21 35.00
CA HIS A 449 -7.16 5.89 35.79
C HIS A 449 -5.89 6.20 34.97
N GLN A 450 -5.22 7.29 35.34
CA GLN A 450 -3.87 7.55 34.88
C GLN A 450 -2.89 6.61 35.58
N THR A 451 -1.96 6.03 34.81
CA THR A 451 -0.86 5.27 35.37
C THR A 451 0.08 6.20 36.13
N PRO A 452 0.61 5.80 37.30
CA PRO A 452 1.65 6.54 37.98
C PRO A 452 2.99 6.50 37.23
N VAL A 453 3.15 5.55 36.30
CA VAL A 453 4.40 5.36 35.55
C VAL A 453 4.51 6.39 34.43
N LYS A 454 5.63 7.12 34.42
CA LYS A 454 5.94 8.05 33.32
C LYS A 454 6.59 7.28 32.19
N LEU A 455 6.01 7.34 30.98
CA LEU A 455 6.56 6.67 29.80
C LEU A 455 7.99 7.10 29.45
N THR A 456 8.37 8.34 29.78
CA THR A 456 9.74 8.86 29.60
C THR A 456 10.78 8.23 30.53
N GLN A 457 10.33 7.57 31.60
CA GLN A 457 11.16 6.95 32.64
C GLN A 457 10.78 5.47 32.83
N PHE A 458 10.06 4.88 31.87
CA PHE A 458 9.53 3.54 31.98
C PHE A 458 10.67 2.52 32.01
N SER A 459 10.77 1.78 33.10
CA SER A 459 11.87 0.87 33.37
C SER A 459 11.49 -0.59 33.14
N ARG A 460 12.49 -1.49 33.16
CA ARG A 460 12.23 -2.94 33.21
C ARG A 460 11.39 -3.36 34.41
N ASN A 461 11.53 -2.68 35.55
CA ASN A 461 10.73 -2.97 36.74
C ASN A 461 9.26 -2.59 36.56
N ASP A 462 9.00 -1.47 35.87
CA ASP A 462 7.62 -1.09 35.52
C ASP A 462 7.04 -2.10 34.53
N ALA A 463 7.82 -2.54 33.53
CA ALA A 463 7.40 -3.56 32.58
C ALA A 463 6.92 -4.84 33.29
N LEU A 464 7.65 -5.33 34.30
CA LEU A 464 7.32 -6.55 35.04
C LEU A 464 5.93 -6.50 35.72
N GLN A 465 5.41 -5.31 36.02
CA GLN A 465 4.06 -5.16 36.59
C GLN A 465 2.95 -5.53 35.59
N TYR A 466 3.24 -5.46 34.29
CA TYR A 466 2.30 -5.76 33.21
C TYR A 466 2.57 -7.12 32.55
N VAL A 467 3.84 -7.50 32.37
CA VAL A 467 4.22 -8.72 31.62
C VAL A 467 4.51 -9.94 32.50
N GLY A 468 4.43 -9.80 33.82
CA GLY A 468 4.57 -10.93 34.74
C GLY A 468 3.56 -12.05 34.41
N GLN A 469 4.01 -13.31 34.41
CA GLN A 469 3.21 -14.52 34.10
C GLN A 469 2.87 -14.72 32.61
N GLY A 470 3.61 -14.12 31.68
CA GLY A 470 3.38 -14.32 30.23
C GLY A 470 2.26 -13.44 29.67
N ASN A 471 1.77 -12.48 30.46
CA ASN A 471 0.82 -11.47 30.03
C ASN A 471 1.47 -10.50 29.02
N THR A 472 0.62 -9.89 28.20
CA THR A 472 0.99 -8.97 27.13
C THR A 472 0.57 -7.53 27.43
N LEU A 473 1.41 -6.57 27.04
CA LEU A 473 1.16 -5.13 27.19
C LEU A 473 1.14 -4.42 25.83
N GLY A 474 0.05 -3.71 25.54
CA GLY A 474 -0.04 -2.79 24.41
C GLY A 474 0.13 -1.33 24.86
N ILE A 475 1.10 -0.60 24.32
CA ILE A 475 1.23 0.85 24.50
C ILE A 475 0.72 1.52 23.23
N LEU A 476 -0.46 2.13 23.31
CA LEU A 476 -1.23 2.60 22.16
C LEU A 476 -1.19 4.12 22.03
N THR A 477 -0.82 4.58 20.82
CA THR A 477 -0.66 6.00 20.50
C THR A 477 -1.62 6.47 19.41
N ARG A 478 -1.83 7.78 19.31
CA ARG A 478 -2.63 8.34 18.21
C ARG A 478 -1.86 8.36 16.90
N THR A 479 -0.56 8.67 16.95
CA THR A 479 0.29 8.84 15.76
C THR A 479 1.52 7.93 15.77
N ASN A 480 2.07 7.65 14.57
CA ASN A 480 3.33 6.91 14.43
C ASN A 480 4.50 7.61 15.13
N GLY A 481 4.58 8.94 15.03
CA GLY A 481 5.61 9.73 15.70
C GLY A 481 5.63 9.50 17.21
N GLN A 482 4.46 9.47 17.86
CA GLN A 482 4.36 9.17 19.29
C GLN A 482 4.85 7.75 19.60
N ALA A 483 4.50 6.77 18.77
CA ALA A 483 4.95 5.38 18.95
C ALA A 483 6.48 5.26 18.81
N LEU A 484 7.07 5.95 17.83
CA LEU A 484 8.52 6.05 17.64
C LEU A 484 9.20 6.68 18.84
N GLN A 485 8.66 7.78 19.36
CA GLN A 485 9.20 8.47 20.53
C GLN A 485 9.17 7.60 21.78
N ILE A 486 8.06 6.88 22.04
CA ILE A 486 7.94 5.96 23.17
C ILE A 486 8.88 4.77 23.00
N SER A 487 8.95 4.19 21.80
CA SER A 487 9.85 3.10 21.50
C SER A 487 11.31 3.50 21.76
N ALA A 488 11.71 4.72 21.37
CA ALA A 488 13.04 5.24 21.68
C ALA A 488 13.30 5.34 23.19
N TRP A 489 12.33 5.80 23.99
CA TRP A 489 12.47 5.82 25.45
C TRP A 489 12.61 4.42 26.06
N LEU A 490 11.81 3.46 25.59
CA LEU A 490 11.89 2.08 26.05
C LEU A 490 13.21 1.42 25.67
N GLN A 491 13.70 1.64 24.44
CA GLN A 491 15.00 1.10 24.02
C GLN A 491 16.14 1.71 24.85
N ASN A 492 16.09 3.01 25.12
CA ASN A 492 17.09 3.67 25.95
C ASN A 492 17.12 3.18 27.41
N ALA A 493 15.98 2.69 27.90
CA ALA A 493 15.86 2.00 29.19
C ALA A 493 16.08 0.48 29.11
N ASP A 494 16.55 -0.01 27.96
CA ASP A 494 16.77 -1.42 27.62
C ASP A 494 15.53 -2.31 27.86
N VAL A 495 14.31 -1.78 27.70
CA VAL A 495 13.06 -2.54 27.87
C VAL A 495 12.73 -3.27 26.57
N PRO A 496 12.77 -4.62 26.52
CA PRO A 496 12.47 -5.35 25.28
C PRO A 496 11.02 -5.16 24.84
N HIS A 497 10.81 -4.72 23.60
CA HIS A 497 9.48 -4.47 23.05
C HIS A 497 9.47 -4.59 21.52
N ALA A 498 8.29 -4.86 20.96
CA ALA A 498 8.05 -4.74 19.53
C ALA A 498 7.49 -3.35 19.21
N LEU A 499 8.07 -2.68 18.22
CA LEU A 499 7.44 -1.50 17.61
C LEU A 499 6.63 -1.98 16.40
N ASN A 500 5.31 -1.89 16.49
CA ASN A 500 4.41 -2.21 15.38
C ASN A 500 4.37 -1.04 14.40
N ARG A 501 5.45 -0.91 13.63
CA ARG A 501 5.54 -0.02 12.48
C ARG A 501 5.18 -0.79 11.22
N GLY A 502 4.52 -0.11 10.29
CA GLY A 502 4.48 -0.52 8.89
C GLY A 502 5.84 -0.22 8.31
N LEU A 503 6.81 -1.05 8.69
CA LEU A 503 7.97 -1.35 7.86
C LEU A 503 7.46 -1.77 6.50
N GLY A 504 8.22 -1.51 5.43
CA GLY A 504 7.72 -1.73 4.09
C GLY A 504 7.56 -3.22 3.77
N SER A 505 8.17 -3.68 2.69
CA SER A 505 8.03 -5.07 2.28
C SER A 505 8.63 -6.00 3.35
N PRO A 506 7.96 -7.10 3.72
CA PRO A 506 8.51 -8.07 4.64
C PRO A 506 9.86 -8.57 4.11
N THR A 507 10.86 -8.62 4.98
CA THR A 507 12.23 -9.03 4.62
C THR A 507 12.42 -10.50 4.90
N LEU A 508 13.21 -11.17 4.06
CA LEU A 508 13.50 -12.59 4.22
C LEU A 508 14.26 -12.84 5.52
N GLY A 509 13.85 -13.87 6.26
CA GLY A 509 14.43 -14.24 7.55
C GLY A 509 15.92 -14.52 7.45
N ASP A 510 16.69 -14.13 8.47
CA ASP A 510 18.15 -14.30 8.52
C ASP A 510 18.60 -15.77 8.40
N TRP A 511 17.73 -16.71 8.77
CA TRP A 511 18.03 -18.14 8.70
C TRP A 511 18.37 -18.61 7.28
N ILE A 512 17.82 -17.98 6.25
CA ILE A 512 18.13 -18.33 4.85
C ILE A 512 19.60 -17.99 4.55
N ALA A 513 20.03 -16.75 4.81
CA ALA A 513 21.42 -16.34 4.65
C ALA A 513 22.37 -17.14 5.53
N ARG A 514 22.02 -17.42 6.80
CA ARG A 514 22.89 -18.20 7.69
C ARG A 514 23.08 -19.65 7.24
N VAL A 515 22.09 -20.24 6.57
CA VAL A 515 22.23 -21.59 5.99
C VAL A 515 23.06 -21.56 4.70
N PHE A 516 22.79 -20.62 3.79
CA PHE A 516 23.32 -20.67 2.43
C PHE A 516 24.62 -19.89 2.19
N CYS A 517 24.95 -18.87 3.00
CA CYS A 517 26.18 -18.09 2.78
C CYS A 517 27.45 -18.95 2.94
N ASP A 518 27.43 -19.91 3.87
CA ASP A 518 28.53 -20.85 4.13
C ASP A 518 28.25 -22.24 3.53
N TYR A 519 27.28 -22.35 2.59
CA TYR A 519 26.98 -23.59 1.88
C TYR A 519 27.84 -23.72 0.61
N GLU A 520 28.49 -24.87 0.45
CA GLU A 520 29.47 -25.08 -0.63
C GLU A 520 28.90 -25.77 -1.87
N ASN A 521 27.80 -26.53 -1.73
CA ASN A 521 27.24 -27.29 -2.85
C ASN A 521 26.25 -26.45 -3.66
N GLU A 522 26.15 -26.71 -4.96
CA GLU A 522 25.18 -26.06 -5.87
C GLU A 522 23.74 -26.60 -5.70
N SER A 523 23.56 -27.71 -4.97
CA SER A 523 22.27 -28.36 -4.78
C SER A 523 22.10 -28.88 -3.36
N ILE A 524 20.86 -28.88 -2.86
CA ILE A 524 20.51 -29.26 -1.48
C ILE A 524 19.27 -30.16 -1.45
N ASP A 525 19.22 -31.08 -0.48
CA ASP A 525 18.06 -31.92 -0.15
C ASP A 525 17.61 -31.66 1.30
N GLU A 526 16.46 -32.21 1.69
CA GLU A 526 15.86 -32.00 3.02
C GLU A 526 16.83 -32.36 4.15
N SER A 527 17.50 -33.50 4.04
CA SER A 527 18.42 -33.99 5.07
C SER A 527 19.61 -33.05 5.24
N ALA A 528 20.21 -32.60 4.13
CA ALA A 528 21.31 -31.64 4.15
C ALA A 528 20.87 -30.28 4.68
N PHE A 529 19.68 -29.80 4.30
CA PHE A 529 19.12 -28.55 4.80
C PHE A 529 18.87 -28.61 6.30
N VAL A 530 18.16 -29.62 6.79
CA VAL A 530 17.84 -29.79 8.21
C VAL A 530 19.12 -29.88 9.04
N THR A 531 20.12 -30.65 8.57
CA THR A 531 21.42 -30.75 9.25
C THR A 531 22.12 -29.40 9.37
N LYS A 532 22.16 -28.62 8.28
CA LYS A 532 22.78 -27.29 8.28
C LYS A 532 21.98 -26.29 9.13
N HIS A 533 20.67 -26.33 9.04
CA HIS A 533 19.79 -25.48 9.84
C HIS A 533 19.97 -25.73 11.33
N LEU A 534 19.94 -26.99 11.78
CA LEU A 534 20.15 -27.35 13.18
C LEU A 534 21.56 -27.03 13.70
N ALA A 535 22.57 -27.05 12.83
CA ALA A 535 23.92 -26.61 13.20
C ALA A 535 23.99 -25.10 13.52
N VAL A 536 23.14 -24.30 12.86
CA VAL A 536 23.05 -22.85 13.08
C VAL A 536 22.04 -22.50 14.19
N PHE A 537 20.93 -23.25 14.27
CA PHE A 537 19.81 -23.03 15.18
C PHE A 537 19.48 -24.30 15.98
N PRO A 538 20.35 -24.73 16.91
CA PRO A 538 20.17 -25.99 17.64
C PRO A 538 18.87 -26.03 18.47
N GLU A 539 18.40 -24.87 18.95
CA GLU A 539 17.19 -24.73 19.77
C GLU A 539 15.88 -24.82 18.99
N ALA A 540 15.92 -24.70 17.66
CA ALA A 540 14.70 -24.72 16.84
C ALA A 540 14.05 -26.12 16.76
N GLY A 541 14.85 -27.17 16.93
CA GLY A 541 14.38 -28.55 16.80
C GLY A 541 14.07 -28.97 15.36
N TYR A 542 13.92 -30.27 15.16
CA TYR A 542 13.75 -30.88 13.84
C TYR A 542 12.50 -30.37 13.09
N GLU A 543 11.38 -30.24 13.79
CA GLU A 543 10.12 -29.83 13.17
C GLU A 543 10.18 -28.42 12.58
N ILE A 544 10.81 -27.45 13.27
CA ILE A 544 10.97 -26.09 12.72
C ILE A 544 11.90 -26.09 11.51
N ALA A 545 13.00 -26.86 11.57
CA ALA A 545 13.91 -27.02 10.44
C ALA A 545 13.16 -27.59 9.22
N ARG A 546 12.33 -28.61 9.42
CA ARG A 546 11.51 -29.22 8.38
C ARG A 546 10.43 -28.29 7.83
N MET A 547 9.73 -27.53 8.68
CA MET A 547 8.77 -26.54 8.23
C MET A 547 9.42 -25.44 7.37
N ARG A 548 10.63 -24.97 7.75
CA ARG A 548 11.40 -24.01 6.95
C ARG A 548 11.86 -24.60 5.61
N TRP A 549 12.21 -25.88 5.58
CA TRP A 549 12.48 -26.60 4.32
C TRP A 549 11.25 -26.61 3.41
N MET A 550 10.09 -26.99 3.95
CA MET A 550 8.84 -27.01 3.19
C MET A 550 8.49 -25.61 2.65
N ALA A 551 8.72 -24.57 3.44
CA ALA A 551 8.52 -23.19 3.01
C ALA A 551 9.47 -22.75 1.88
N LEU A 552 10.73 -23.24 1.84
CA LEU A 552 11.61 -22.99 0.68
C LEU A 552 11.10 -23.72 -0.56
N VAL A 553 10.73 -24.98 -0.41
CA VAL A 553 10.32 -25.84 -1.54
C VAL A 553 9.00 -25.36 -2.14
N SER A 554 8.08 -24.82 -1.34
CA SER A 554 6.80 -24.28 -1.83
C SER A 554 6.95 -23.11 -2.81
N THR A 555 8.13 -22.47 -2.87
CA THR A 555 8.43 -21.44 -3.87
C THR A 555 8.62 -21.98 -5.29
N GLN A 556 8.73 -23.31 -5.45
CA GLN A 556 8.95 -23.98 -6.72
C GLN A 556 7.61 -24.39 -7.35
N LEU A 557 7.38 -23.99 -8.61
CA LEU A 557 6.20 -24.39 -9.38
C LEU A 557 6.40 -25.82 -9.93
N GLY A 558 5.81 -26.86 -9.33
CA GLY A 558 5.76 -28.22 -9.89
C GLY A 558 6.15 -29.37 -8.94
N GLU A 559 6.33 -30.57 -9.51
CA GLU A 559 6.53 -31.85 -8.80
C GLU A 559 7.62 -31.81 -7.71
N THR A 560 7.33 -32.47 -6.59
CA THR A 560 8.26 -32.71 -5.50
C THR A 560 9.52 -33.42 -6.00
N ARG A 561 10.68 -32.81 -5.77
CA ARG A 561 11.99 -33.36 -6.12
C ARG A 561 12.72 -33.77 -4.85
N ASN A 562 13.55 -34.80 -4.96
CA ASN A 562 14.42 -35.20 -3.84
C ASN A 562 15.57 -34.23 -3.61
N ARG A 563 15.93 -33.40 -4.60
CA ARG A 563 17.04 -32.45 -4.55
C ARG A 563 16.76 -31.24 -5.44
N TYR A 564 17.17 -30.07 -4.97
CA TYR A 564 16.96 -28.78 -5.63
C TYR A 564 18.29 -28.04 -5.84
N GLU A 565 18.43 -27.36 -6.97
CA GLU A 565 19.53 -26.40 -7.15
C GLU A 565 19.29 -25.18 -6.25
N VAL A 566 20.33 -24.75 -5.52
CA VAL A 566 20.24 -23.61 -4.60
C VAL A 566 19.86 -22.34 -5.36
N ALA A 567 20.43 -22.12 -6.55
CA ALA A 567 20.09 -20.99 -7.40
C ALA A 567 18.58 -20.92 -7.74
N ASN A 568 17.92 -22.07 -7.97
CA ASN A 568 16.48 -22.11 -8.27
C ASN A 568 15.63 -21.84 -7.03
N LEU A 569 16.06 -22.32 -5.85
CA LEU A 569 15.40 -21.97 -4.58
C LEU A 569 15.48 -20.46 -4.31
N LEU A 570 16.65 -19.85 -4.48
CA LEU A 570 16.84 -18.41 -4.29
C LEU A 570 16.04 -17.57 -5.30
N LYS A 571 15.96 -18.01 -6.57
CA LYS A 571 15.09 -17.39 -7.58
C LYS A 571 13.60 -17.54 -7.24
N GLY A 572 13.23 -18.69 -6.68
CA GLY A 572 11.89 -18.95 -6.16
C GLY A 572 11.51 -17.97 -5.06
N LEU A 573 12.44 -17.65 -4.15
CA LEU A 573 12.22 -16.65 -3.10
C LEU A 573 11.93 -15.24 -3.66
N LEU A 574 12.59 -14.85 -4.75
CA LEU A 574 12.34 -13.55 -5.39
C LEU A 574 10.98 -13.47 -6.11
N ARG A 575 10.40 -14.61 -6.53
CA ARG A 575 9.23 -14.65 -7.40
C ARG A 575 7.95 -15.11 -6.70
N ASN A 576 8.07 -16.06 -5.78
CA ASN A 576 6.97 -16.89 -5.26
C ASN A 576 7.00 -17.04 -3.73
N ALA A 577 7.75 -16.22 -2.99
CA ALA A 577 7.79 -16.29 -1.53
C ALA A 577 6.46 -15.81 -0.89
N ASN A 578 5.57 -16.74 -0.58
CA ASN A 578 4.28 -16.43 0.05
C ASN A 578 4.13 -16.98 1.47
N GLU A 579 5.00 -17.91 1.87
CA GLU A 579 4.95 -18.54 3.20
C GLU A 579 5.46 -17.59 4.30
N PRO A 580 4.71 -17.35 5.39
CA PRO A 580 5.13 -16.49 6.50
C PRO A 580 6.47 -16.91 7.12
N LEU A 581 6.74 -18.21 7.21
CA LEU A 581 7.99 -18.78 7.72
C LEU A 581 9.25 -18.29 6.99
N LEU A 582 9.13 -17.86 5.72
CA LEU A 582 10.23 -17.27 4.95
C LEU A 582 10.66 -15.90 5.47
N TYR A 583 9.77 -15.22 6.21
CA TYR A 583 9.95 -13.87 6.73
C TYR A 583 10.15 -13.84 8.25
N GLU A 584 10.03 -14.99 8.92
CA GLU A 584 10.28 -15.08 10.36
C GLU A 584 11.77 -15.04 10.68
N SER A 585 12.11 -14.35 11.78
CA SER A 585 13.48 -14.38 12.30
C SER A 585 13.86 -15.78 12.77
N GLY A 586 15.14 -16.10 12.69
CA GLY A 586 15.69 -17.39 13.06
C GLY A 586 15.36 -17.81 14.51
N THR A 587 15.18 -16.83 15.40
CA THR A 587 15.03 -17.00 16.86
C THR A 587 13.59 -17.06 17.38
N GLY A 588 12.58 -16.61 16.61
CA GLY A 588 11.16 -16.71 16.98
C GLY A 588 10.72 -15.91 18.22
N ASN A 589 11.53 -14.94 18.70
CA ASN A 589 11.24 -14.19 19.92
C ASN A 589 9.99 -13.29 19.77
N LYS A 590 8.92 -13.60 20.52
CA LYS A 590 7.74 -12.72 20.66
C LYS A 590 7.95 -11.77 21.83
N HIS A 591 7.89 -10.47 21.58
CA HIS A 591 7.96 -9.47 22.65
C HIS A 591 6.64 -9.37 23.41
N ALA A 592 6.70 -9.40 24.75
CA ALA A 592 5.52 -9.25 25.59
C ALA A 592 4.95 -7.82 25.58
N ILE A 593 5.77 -6.82 25.25
CA ILE A 593 5.35 -5.42 25.10
C ILE A 593 5.30 -5.06 23.62
N THR A 594 4.21 -4.42 23.19
CA THR A 594 4.06 -3.87 21.84
C THR A 594 3.73 -2.38 21.91
N VAL A 595 4.50 -1.55 21.22
CA VAL A 595 4.20 -0.13 21.00
C VAL A 595 3.59 0.03 19.62
N SER A 596 2.42 0.67 19.51
CA SER A 596 1.71 0.79 18.24
C SER A 596 0.86 2.04 18.22
N ASN A 597 0.63 2.61 17.03
CA ASN A 597 -0.53 3.48 16.87
C ASN A 597 -1.83 2.63 16.94
N ILE A 598 -2.95 3.28 17.25
CA ILE A 598 -4.25 2.60 17.41
C ILE A 598 -4.74 1.94 16.12
N HIS A 599 -4.56 2.58 14.96
CA HIS A 599 -4.97 2.02 13.67
C HIS A 599 -4.30 0.66 13.39
N ARG A 600 -2.99 0.55 13.65
CA ARG A 600 -2.18 -0.66 13.44
C ARG A 600 -2.34 -1.69 14.55
N ALA A 601 -2.84 -1.27 15.71
CA ALA A 601 -3.20 -2.19 16.80
C ALA A 601 -4.58 -2.82 16.60
N LYS A 602 -5.37 -2.37 15.60
CA LYS A 602 -6.61 -3.03 15.23
C LYS A 602 -6.34 -4.50 14.88
N GLY A 603 -7.21 -5.39 15.33
CA GLY A 603 -7.04 -6.85 15.22
C GLY A 603 -6.09 -7.47 16.25
N LYS A 604 -5.26 -6.68 16.96
CA LYS A 604 -4.43 -7.18 18.06
C LYS A 604 -5.18 -7.13 19.39
N GLU A 605 -4.75 -7.97 20.32
CA GLU A 605 -5.28 -8.07 21.67
C GLU A 605 -4.12 -8.09 22.67
N PHE A 606 -4.33 -7.47 23.83
CA PHE A 606 -3.34 -7.43 24.91
C PHE A 606 -4.02 -7.72 26.24
N ASP A 607 -3.31 -8.29 27.21
CA ASP A 607 -3.85 -8.44 28.56
C ASP A 607 -4.07 -7.07 29.21
N SER A 608 -3.08 -6.18 29.06
CA SER A 608 -3.12 -4.80 29.54
C SER A 608 -2.84 -3.81 28.41
N VAL A 609 -3.44 -2.62 28.49
CA VAL A 609 -3.17 -1.51 27.58
C VAL A 609 -2.84 -0.23 28.35
N ILE A 610 -1.79 0.47 27.92
CA ILE A 610 -1.55 1.86 28.26
C ILE A 610 -1.87 2.70 27.03
N VAL A 611 -2.80 3.64 27.12
CA VAL A 611 -3.14 4.57 26.03
C VAL A 611 -2.68 5.99 26.37
N ILE A 612 -2.26 6.78 25.39
CA ILE A 612 -1.93 8.20 25.63
C ILE A 612 -3.19 8.95 26.07
N ASP A 613 -3.07 9.77 27.12
CA ASP A 613 -4.19 10.54 27.71
C ASP A 613 -5.08 11.24 26.68
N ASP A 614 -4.46 11.90 25.70
CA ASP A 614 -5.15 12.72 24.71
C ASP A 614 -6.20 11.95 23.89
N VAL A 615 -6.06 10.64 23.76
CA VAL A 615 -7.01 9.80 23.00
C VAL A 615 -8.40 9.82 23.64
N ILE A 616 -8.46 9.88 24.98
CA ILE A 616 -9.71 9.87 25.73
C ILE A 616 -10.09 11.30 26.14
N GLU A 617 -9.12 12.11 26.59
CA GLU A 617 -9.36 13.49 27.03
C GLU A 617 -9.92 14.38 25.92
N ALA A 618 -9.42 14.26 24.68
CA ALA A 618 -9.96 15.02 23.56
C ALA A 618 -11.41 14.66 23.26
N MET A 619 -11.82 13.41 23.49
CA MET A 619 -13.18 12.94 23.22
C MET A 619 -14.18 13.36 24.30
N ALA A 620 -13.69 13.72 25.48
CA ALA A 620 -14.51 14.29 26.56
C ALA A 620 -14.65 15.82 26.45
N ASN A 621 -14.03 16.45 25.45
CA ASN A 621 -14.11 17.89 25.21
C ASN A 621 -15.03 18.20 24.00
N PRO A 622 -16.12 18.96 24.18
CA PRO A 622 -17.01 19.38 23.09
C PRO A 622 -16.31 20.06 21.92
N ASP A 623 -15.26 20.85 22.18
CA ASP A 623 -14.59 21.66 21.15
C ASP A 623 -13.72 20.83 20.19
N THR A 624 -13.38 19.59 20.58
CA THR A 624 -12.54 18.67 19.80
C THR A 624 -13.28 17.40 19.38
N GLU A 625 -14.61 17.41 19.47
CA GLU A 625 -15.47 16.28 19.11
C GLU A 625 -15.34 15.96 17.62
N SER A 626 -15.06 14.70 17.32
CA SER A 626 -15.09 14.16 15.97
C SER A 626 -15.51 12.69 16.04
N LEU A 627 -16.50 12.32 15.24
CA LEU A 627 -16.97 10.93 15.18
C LEU A 627 -15.83 9.96 14.84
N LEU A 628 -14.91 10.34 13.96
CA LEU A 628 -13.76 9.51 13.59
C LEU A 628 -12.82 9.30 14.80
N GLU A 629 -12.55 10.36 15.57
CA GLU A 629 -11.71 10.24 16.77
C GLU A 629 -12.41 9.43 17.87
N HIS A 630 -13.74 9.50 17.98
CA HIS A 630 -14.49 8.61 18.87
C HIS A 630 -14.34 7.14 18.48
N LYS A 631 -14.36 6.81 17.18
CA LYS A 631 -14.07 5.45 16.68
C LYS A 631 -12.63 5.03 16.99
N VAL A 632 -11.64 5.92 16.83
CA VAL A 632 -10.24 5.67 17.21
C VAL A 632 -10.14 5.35 18.71
N CYS A 633 -10.74 6.17 19.56
CA CYS A 633 -10.80 5.93 21.00
C CYS A 633 -11.45 4.58 21.32
N TYR A 634 -12.60 4.27 20.70
CA TYR A 634 -13.27 3.00 20.86
C TYR A 634 -12.41 1.79 20.47
N VAL A 635 -11.62 1.90 19.38
CA VAL A 635 -10.69 0.83 19.00
C VAL A 635 -9.63 0.62 20.07
N ALA A 636 -9.09 1.68 20.68
CA ALA A 636 -8.13 1.56 21.79
C ALA A 636 -8.74 0.84 23.01
N LEU A 637 -9.97 1.20 23.38
CA LEU A 637 -10.72 0.62 24.51
C LEU A 637 -11.04 -0.87 24.34
N THR A 638 -10.93 -1.41 23.13
CA THR A 638 -11.35 -2.78 22.80
C THR A 638 -10.18 -3.72 22.54
N ARG A 639 -8.95 -3.22 22.69
CA ARG A 639 -7.70 -3.99 22.65
C ARG A 639 -7.35 -4.74 23.96
N PRO A 640 -7.62 -4.21 25.17
CA PRO A 640 -7.26 -4.89 26.42
C PRO A 640 -8.26 -5.99 26.77
N LYS A 641 -7.77 -7.10 27.34
CA LYS A 641 -8.59 -8.18 27.91
C LYS A 641 -8.96 -7.89 29.38
N LYS A 642 -7.98 -7.42 30.16
CA LYS A 642 -8.11 -7.28 31.62
C LYS A 642 -8.08 -5.82 32.07
N LYS A 643 -7.11 -5.03 31.59
CA LYS A 643 -6.81 -3.71 32.17
C LYS A 643 -6.49 -2.65 31.12
N ILE A 644 -6.96 -1.43 31.36
CA ILE A 644 -6.53 -0.23 30.64
C ILE A 644 -6.15 0.88 31.60
N GLU A 645 -5.09 1.61 31.24
CA GLU A 645 -4.64 2.81 31.95
C GLU A 645 -4.30 3.90 30.93
N ARG A 646 -4.28 5.15 31.37
CA ARG A 646 -3.86 6.26 30.53
C ARG A 646 -2.52 6.83 30.96
N ALA A 647 -1.69 7.25 30.01
CA ALA A 647 -0.39 7.84 30.28
C ALA A 647 -0.30 9.28 29.77
N ALA A 648 0.14 10.18 30.66
CA ALA A 648 0.40 11.56 30.33
C ALA A 648 1.68 11.70 29.50
N ILE A 649 1.62 12.52 28.46
CA ILE A 649 2.79 12.95 27.69
C ILE A 649 2.83 14.47 27.64
N SER A 650 4.01 15.05 27.80
CA SER A 650 4.18 16.51 27.78
C SER A 650 3.82 17.09 26.39
N ARG A 651 3.37 18.36 26.35
CA ARG A 651 3.10 19.05 25.07
C ARG A 651 4.33 19.07 24.15
N LYS A 652 5.54 19.19 24.71
CA LYS A 652 6.80 19.19 23.96
C LYS A 652 7.05 17.83 23.29
N ASP A 653 6.73 16.74 23.96
CA ASP A 653 6.96 15.39 23.42
C ASP A 653 5.91 14.99 22.37
N LYS A 654 4.76 15.66 22.35
CA LYS A 654 3.72 15.50 21.32
C LYS A 654 4.04 16.25 20.02
N GLN A 655 4.91 17.26 20.05
CA GLN A 655 5.26 18.06 18.88
C GLN A 655 6.22 17.28 17.98
N ILE A 656 5.65 16.55 17.02
CA ILE A 656 6.36 15.77 16.01
C ILE A 656 5.84 16.19 14.64
N TYR A 657 6.73 16.64 13.77
CA TYR A 657 6.44 17.02 12.40
C TYR A 657 6.34 15.78 11.53
N ILE A 658 5.40 15.79 10.58
CA ILE A 658 5.25 14.74 9.57
C ILE A 658 5.49 15.38 8.21
N THR A 659 6.55 14.97 7.54
CA THR A 659 6.86 15.41 6.16
C THR A 659 6.32 14.38 5.19
N ARG A 660 5.52 14.80 4.21
CA ARG A 660 5.03 13.95 3.10
C ARG A 660 5.95 14.15 1.89
N ASN A 661 6.46 13.05 1.37
CA ASN A 661 7.33 13.02 0.19
C ASN A 661 6.51 12.86 -1.10
N ASP A 662 7.16 13.00 -2.25
CA ASP A 662 6.49 13.00 -3.57
C ASP A 662 5.95 11.61 -3.94
N ASP A 663 6.58 10.56 -3.41
CA ASP A 663 6.14 9.16 -3.46
C ASP A 663 5.03 8.84 -2.43
N GLN A 664 4.50 9.86 -1.76
CA GLN A 664 3.56 9.80 -0.64
C GLN A 664 4.09 9.16 0.64
N SER A 665 5.36 8.76 0.71
CA SER A 665 5.96 8.30 1.96
C SER A 665 5.92 9.43 3.00
N LYS A 666 5.85 9.06 4.28
CA LYS A 666 5.75 9.99 5.40
C LYS A 666 6.88 9.72 6.38
N ARG A 667 7.58 10.76 6.81
CA ARG A 667 8.63 10.70 7.83
C ARG A 667 8.34 11.61 9.01
N CYS A 668 8.59 11.12 10.21
CA CYS A 668 8.48 11.88 11.45
C CYS A 668 9.80 12.59 11.77
N SER A 669 9.74 13.84 12.24
CA SER A 669 10.91 14.60 12.71
C SER A 669 10.57 15.53 13.87
N LYS A 670 11.56 15.97 14.64
CA LYS A 670 11.38 16.99 15.71
C LYS A 670 12.32 18.15 15.50
N ALA A 671 11.81 19.36 15.76
CA ALA A 671 12.64 20.56 15.83
C ALA A 671 13.21 20.77 17.24
N GLY A 672 14.47 21.18 17.30
CA GLY A 672 15.14 21.70 18.50
C GLY A 672 15.38 23.21 18.41
N GLY A 673 15.71 23.84 19.55
CA GLY A 673 16.05 25.26 19.66
C GLY A 673 14.86 26.20 19.89
N PHE A 674 15.06 27.22 20.74
CA PHE A 674 14.06 28.27 21.04
C PHE A 674 14.11 29.48 20.08
N GLY A 675 15.10 29.53 19.17
CA GLY A 675 15.30 30.63 18.21
C GLY A 675 15.69 30.12 16.83
N LYS A 676 16.97 29.75 16.63
CA LYS A 676 17.42 29.07 15.41
C LYS A 676 17.01 27.59 15.49
N ARG A 677 15.94 27.23 14.78
CA ARG A 677 15.46 25.85 14.71
C ARG A 677 16.51 24.96 14.06
N TYR A 678 16.60 23.72 14.51
CA TYR A 678 17.37 22.66 13.87
C TYR A 678 16.63 21.33 13.96
N ILE A 679 16.97 20.38 13.10
CA ILE A 679 16.43 19.02 13.23
C ILE A 679 17.07 18.36 14.45
N SER A 680 16.26 17.94 15.41
CA SER A 680 16.71 17.27 16.63
C SER A 680 16.50 15.77 16.59
N HIS A 681 15.49 15.31 15.86
CA HIS A 681 15.20 13.89 15.68
C HIS A 681 14.69 13.64 14.26
N PHE A 682 15.02 12.49 13.70
CA PHE A 682 14.54 12.03 12.40
C PHE A 682 14.16 10.54 12.46
N GLU A 683 13.03 10.17 11.87
CA GLU A 683 12.60 8.77 11.77
C GLU A 683 13.56 7.98 10.88
N VAL A 684 14.03 6.84 11.39
CA VAL A 684 14.91 5.91 10.69
C VAL A 684 14.27 4.53 10.64
N GLY A 685 14.45 3.88 9.49
CA GLY A 685 14.15 2.50 9.22
C GLY A 685 13.06 2.27 8.18
N SER A 686 13.02 3.12 7.16
CA SER A 686 12.44 2.75 5.87
C SER A 686 13.29 1.67 5.20
N ASP A 687 12.66 0.84 4.38
CA ASP A 687 13.35 -0.16 3.55
C ASP A 687 14.39 0.47 2.61
N THR A 688 14.17 1.74 2.25
CA THR A 688 15.02 2.52 1.38
C THR A 688 16.13 3.25 2.11
N ASP A 689 16.24 3.16 3.44
CA ASP A 689 17.21 3.98 4.18
C ASP A 689 18.65 3.50 4.00
N LEU A 690 18.82 2.21 3.71
CA LEU A 690 20.12 1.55 3.64
C LEU A 690 20.58 1.34 2.20
N ASP A 691 21.85 1.57 1.93
CA ASP A 691 22.52 1.03 0.75
C ASP A 691 22.82 -0.45 1.00
N ILE A 692 21.90 -1.33 0.60
CA ILE A 692 21.96 -2.77 0.90
C ILE A 692 23.22 -3.47 0.33
N HIS A 693 23.80 -2.93 -0.75
CA HIS A 693 25.03 -3.46 -1.33
C HIS A 693 26.24 -3.11 -0.46
N SER A 694 26.19 -1.97 0.23
CA SER A 694 27.25 -1.56 1.16
C SER A 694 27.42 -2.49 2.37
N LEU A 695 26.40 -3.31 2.69
CA LEU A 695 26.45 -4.31 3.75
C LEU A 695 27.30 -5.53 3.37
N ALA A 696 27.67 -5.69 2.10
CA ALA A 696 28.40 -6.87 1.59
C ALA A 696 29.61 -6.49 0.73
N VAL A 697 30.29 -5.37 1.06
CA VAL A 697 31.48 -4.94 0.32
C VAL A 697 32.63 -5.94 0.36
N ASP A 698 32.76 -6.70 1.45
CA ASP A 698 33.78 -7.74 1.61
C ASP A 698 33.32 -8.86 2.55
N LEU A 699 34.10 -9.96 2.57
CA LEU A 699 33.81 -11.15 3.38
C LEU A 699 33.95 -10.90 4.89
N ASP A 700 34.87 -10.02 5.32
CA ASP A 700 35.12 -9.72 6.73
C ASP A 700 33.92 -8.99 7.35
N LEU A 701 33.33 -8.06 6.61
CA LEU A 701 32.10 -7.38 6.99
C LEU A 701 30.93 -8.37 7.11
N GLN A 702 30.78 -9.28 6.14
CA GLN A 702 29.73 -10.29 6.18
C GLN A 702 29.87 -11.24 7.38
N GLN A 703 31.08 -11.68 7.70
CA GLN A 703 31.34 -12.47 8.91
C GLN A 703 31.01 -11.68 10.19
N ARG A 704 31.35 -10.39 10.23
CA ARG A 704 31.05 -9.51 11.36
C ARG A 704 29.56 -9.31 11.56
N ILE A 705 28.79 -9.05 10.50
CA ILE A 705 27.33 -8.94 10.57
C ILE A 705 26.74 -10.26 11.10
N ARG A 706 27.19 -11.41 10.60
CA ARG A 706 26.68 -12.72 11.06
C ARG A 706 27.01 -13.04 12.52
N ARG A 707 28.18 -12.63 13.01
CA ARG A 707 28.68 -12.96 14.35
C ARG A 707 28.26 -11.96 15.41
N ASP A 708 28.39 -10.68 15.09
CA ASP A 708 28.34 -9.60 16.09
C ASP A 708 26.98 -8.88 16.08
N ALA A 709 26.29 -8.78 14.93
CA ALA A 709 25.00 -8.10 14.87
C ALA A 709 23.89 -8.89 15.55
N TYR A 710 23.00 -8.20 16.27
CA TYR A 710 21.81 -8.77 16.90
C TYR A 710 20.68 -7.73 16.96
N SER A 711 19.42 -8.20 17.00
CA SER A 711 18.25 -7.33 17.15
C SER A 711 18.33 -6.53 18.46
N GLY A 712 18.14 -5.21 18.37
CA GLY A 712 18.30 -4.27 19.48
C GLY A 712 19.72 -3.73 19.67
N MET A 713 20.72 -4.15 18.89
CA MET A 713 22.06 -3.56 18.90
C MET A 713 21.97 -2.05 18.63
N ARG A 714 22.63 -1.24 19.46
CA ARG A 714 22.69 0.22 19.33
C ARG A 714 23.68 0.65 18.26
N LEU A 715 23.24 1.59 17.44
CA LEU A 715 23.97 2.12 16.30
C LEU A 715 24.06 3.65 16.38
N LYS A 716 25.11 4.18 15.75
CA LYS A 716 25.27 5.59 15.45
C LYS A 716 25.35 5.80 13.94
N LEU A 717 24.74 6.88 13.46
CA LEU A 717 24.88 7.35 12.09
C LEU A 717 25.88 8.51 12.09
N ILE A 718 27.04 8.37 11.44
CA ILE A 718 28.09 9.40 11.42
C ILE A 718 28.23 9.98 10.01
N LYS A 719 28.08 11.31 9.87
CA LYS A 719 28.11 12.01 8.58
C LYS A 719 29.48 11.86 7.91
N CYS A 720 29.49 11.38 6.66
CA CYS A 720 30.69 11.29 5.83
C CYS A 720 31.09 12.67 5.27
N PRO A 721 32.38 12.93 5.00
CA PRO A 721 32.86 14.19 4.40
C PRO A 721 32.09 14.64 3.13
N GLU A 722 32.06 15.96 2.87
CA GLU A 722 31.20 16.66 1.89
C GLU A 722 31.31 16.16 0.43
N ASP A 723 32.40 15.46 0.08
CA ASP A 723 32.64 14.96 -1.29
C ASP A 723 32.59 13.42 -1.40
N THR A 724 32.12 12.72 -0.36
CA THR A 724 32.07 11.24 -0.35
C THR A 724 31.14 10.69 -1.44
N ARG A 725 30.00 11.34 -1.66
CA ARG A 725 28.98 11.04 -2.69
C ARG A 725 28.32 12.35 -3.11
N PRO A 726 27.59 12.41 -4.25
CA PRO A 726 26.87 13.63 -4.69
C PRO A 726 25.67 14.02 -3.79
N TYR A 727 25.54 13.40 -2.62
CA TYR A 727 24.50 13.62 -1.61
C TYR A 727 25.09 13.30 -0.23
N VAL A 728 24.46 13.80 0.85
CA VAL A 728 24.93 13.50 2.22
C VAL A 728 24.76 12.01 2.54
N VAL A 729 25.80 11.40 3.11
CA VAL A 729 25.80 9.98 3.48
C VAL A 729 26.22 9.85 4.92
N TYR A 730 25.61 8.92 5.65
CA TYR A 730 26.03 8.55 6.99
C TYR A 730 26.60 7.13 6.99
N GLN A 731 27.72 6.95 7.68
CA GLN A 731 28.25 5.64 8.06
C GLN A 731 27.39 5.07 9.18
N ILE A 732 27.11 3.78 9.12
CA ILE A 732 26.37 3.05 10.13
C ILE A 732 27.38 2.27 10.95
N VAL A 733 27.50 2.59 12.23
CA VAL A 733 28.51 2.02 13.13
C VAL A 733 27.86 1.57 14.45
N PRO A 734 28.36 0.52 15.11
CA PRO A 734 28.00 0.23 16.49
C PRO A 734 28.35 1.41 17.40
N GLU A 735 27.47 1.71 18.36
CA GLU A 735 27.68 2.82 19.30
C GLU A 735 28.94 2.65 20.17
N ASP A 736 29.31 1.40 20.48
CA ASP A 736 30.49 1.03 21.25
C ASP A 736 31.79 0.91 20.43
N ASN A 737 31.69 0.96 19.09
CA ASN A 737 32.83 0.83 18.19
C ASN A 737 32.64 1.59 16.88
N GLU A 738 32.82 2.91 16.91
CA GLU A 738 32.68 3.78 15.73
C GLU A 738 33.64 3.46 14.57
N LYS A 739 34.69 2.64 14.80
CA LYS A 739 35.60 2.21 13.73
C LYS A 739 35.04 1.06 12.88
N ALA A 740 34.04 0.33 13.40
CA ALA A 740 33.45 -0.81 12.72
C ALA A 740 32.27 -0.36 11.84
N VAL A 741 32.56 0.10 10.62
CA VAL A 741 31.51 0.44 9.65
C VAL A 741 30.77 -0.82 9.20
N LEU A 742 29.46 -0.84 9.41
CA LEU A 742 28.56 -1.92 8.97
C LEU A 742 27.96 -1.66 7.59
N GLY A 743 27.85 -0.40 7.19
CA GLY A 743 27.28 0.03 5.91
C GLY A 743 27.03 1.52 5.87
N TYR A 744 26.26 1.97 4.88
CA TYR A 744 25.98 3.37 4.62
C TYR A 744 24.48 3.62 4.36
N THR A 745 24.03 4.84 4.64
CA THR A 745 22.68 5.29 4.26
C THR A 745 22.57 5.52 2.75
N SER A 746 21.39 5.32 2.20
CA SER A 746 21.12 5.46 0.76
C SER A 746 20.92 6.91 0.32
N LYS A 747 20.75 7.11 -1.00
CA LYS A 747 20.31 8.39 -1.59
C LYS A 747 18.90 8.78 -1.15
N SER A 748 18.00 7.80 -1.00
CA SER A 748 16.61 8.05 -0.57
C SER A 748 16.58 8.64 0.83
N PHE A 749 17.38 8.08 1.75
CA PHE A 749 17.53 8.62 3.10
C PHE A 749 17.93 10.09 3.09
N ALA A 750 18.96 10.43 2.30
CA ALA A 750 19.46 11.80 2.18
C ALA A 750 18.39 12.79 1.69
N GLN A 751 17.62 12.41 0.67
CA GLN A 751 16.55 13.25 0.10
C GLN A 751 15.42 13.50 1.10
N GLU A 752 15.04 12.48 1.87
CA GLU A 752 13.97 12.61 2.87
C GLU A 752 14.42 13.40 4.11
N LEU A 753 15.68 13.21 4.53
CA LEU A 753 16.29 14.01 5.58
C LEU A 753 16.38 15.48 5.15
N GLU A 754 16.78 15.75 3.90
CA GLU A 754 16.80 17.11 3.33
C GLU A 754 15.42 17.76 3.41
N LYS A 755 14.36 17.05 2.98
CA LYS A 755 12.98 17.56 3.04
C LYS A 755 12.53 17.84 4.48
N ALA A 756 12.87 16.97 5.42
CA ALA A 756 12.57 17.20 6.83
C ALA A 756 13.28 18.44 7.39
N ILE A 757 14.55 18.64 7.03
CA ILE A 757 15.31 19.85 7.37
C ILE A 757 14.65 21.09 6.75
N GLN A 758 14.37 21.08 5.44
CA GLN A 758 13.71 22.21 4.75
C GLN A 758 12.38 22.58 5.43
N HIS A 759 11.59 21.60 5.84
CA HIS A 759 10.34 21.81 6.54
C HIS A 759 10.54 22.49 7.91
N ILE A 760 11.48 22.00 8.73
CA ILE A 760 11.78 22.57 10.06
C ILE A 760 12.30 24.01 9.98
N TYR A 761 13.04 24.34 8.92
CA TYR A 761 13.60 25.67 8.66
C TYR A 761 12.64 26.61 7.89
N ASN A 762 11.33 26.40 8.00
CA ASN A 762 10.26 27.21 7.37
C ASN A 762 10.27 27.20 5.82
N ASN A 763 10.34 26.01 5.22
CA ASN A 763 10.28 25.81 3.76
C ASN A 763 11.36 26.55 2.97
N MET A 764 12.64 26.31 3.30
CA MET A 764 13.72 26.66 2.39
C MET A 764 13.44 26.03 1.03
N ARG A 765 13.31 26.86 -0.03
CA ARG A 765 13.09 26.41 -1.41
C ARG A 765 14.38 26.04 -2.14
N SER A 766 15.53 26.11 -1.46
CA SER A 766 16.86 25.86 -2.00
C SER A 766 17.49 24.61 -1.37
N ALA A 767 18.46 24.03 -2.07
CA ALA A 767 19.26 22.91 -1.55
C ALA A 767 19.85 23.23 -0.17
N VAL A 768 19.79 22.26 0.74
CA VAL A 768 20.33 22.40 2.10
C VAL A 768 21.85 22.31 2.03
N GLN A 769 22.54 23.32 2.59
CA GLN A 769 24.00 23.31 2.66
C GLN A 769 24.49 22.15 3.54
N TYR A 770 25.60 21.50 3.16
CA TYR A 770 26.17 20.34 3.85
C TYR A 770 26.38 20.56 5.37
N GLY A 771 26.74 21.79 5.77
CA GLY A 771 26.92 22.18 7.17
C GLY A 771 25.64 22.21 8.02
N ILE A 772 24.45 22.18 7.41
CA ILE A 772 23.17 22.14 8.12
C ILE A 772 22.80 20.72 8.55
N TYR A 773 23.28 19.70 7.83
CA TYR A 773 23.03 18.31 8.17
C TYR A 773 23.74 17.94 9.48
N PRO A 774 23.07 17.25 10.42
CA PRO A 774 23.67 16.85 11.68
C PRO A 774 24.95 16.03 11.49
N HIS A 775 25.94 16.22 12.36
CA HIS A 775 27.18 15.46 12.31
C HIS A 775 26.95 13.98 12.65
N ALA A 776 26.14 13.71 13.66
CA ALA A 776 25.76 12.34 13.99
C ALA A 776 24.33 12.23 14.52
N PHE A 777 23.77 11.03 14.39
CA PHE A 777 22.57 10.61 15.08
C PHE A 777 22.83 9.38 15.96
N CYS A 778 22.28 9.39 17.16
CA CYS A 778 22.17 8.24 18.07
C CYS A 778 20.70 7.77 18.12
N ASP A 779 20.35 6.88 19.05
CA ASP A 779 19.01 6.27 19.16
C ASP A 779 18.57 5.53 17.88
N VAL A 780 19.53 4.90 17.20
CA VAL A 780 19.32 3.99 16.07
C VAL A 780 19.67 2.58 16.52
N TYR A 781 18.89 1.60 16.08
CA TYR A 781 18.99 0.22 16.51
C TYR A 781 18.88 -0.72 15.33
N ILE A 782 19.55 -1.87 15.37
CA ILE A 782 19.23 -2.98 14.47
C ILE A 782 17.84 -3.49 14.84
N HIS A 783 16.90 -3.46 13.89
CA HIS A 783 15.58 -4.02 14.08
C HIS A 783 15.64 -5.55 13.92
N ASP A 784 16.10 -6.00 12.75
CA ASP A 784 16.28 -7.41 12.44
C ASP A 784 17.51 -7.63 11.55
N ILE A 785 18.08 -8.82 11.65
CA ILE A 785 19.02 -9.35 10.66
C ILE A 785 18.18 -10.00 9.56
N THR A 786 18.59 -9.86 8.31
CA THR A 786 17.80 -10.27 7.15
C THR A 786 18.64 -11.02 6.12
N THR A 787 17.96 -11.61 5.16
CA THR A 787 18.58 -12.19 3.97
C THR A 787 18.38 -11.26 2.78
N CYS A 788 19.48 -10.92 2.10
CA CYS A 788 19.46 -10.19 0.84
C CYS A 788 19.78 -11.14 -0.31
N ILE A 789 19.03 -11.03 -1.40
CA ILE A 789 19.22 -11.83 -2.62
C ILE A 789 19.19 -10.88 -3.82
N SER A 790 20.15 -11.03 -4.74
CA SER A 790 20.17 -10.29 -6.00
C SER A 790 20.62 -11.18 -7.15
N GLY A 791 19.93 -11.09 -8.28
CA GLY A 791 20.39 -11.63 -9.58
C GLY A 791 21.03 -10.56 -10.48
N MET A 792 21.16 -9.31 -10.00
CA MET A 792 21.67 -8.17 -10.77
C MET A 792 23.14 -7.87 -10.44
N SER A 793 23.87 -7.40 -11.46
CA SER A 793 25.25 -6.93 -11.37
C SER A 793 25.28 -5.42 -11.07
N PRO A 794 26.31 -4.87 -10.40
CA PRO A 794 27.44 -5.57 -9.78
C PRO A 794 27.05 -6.27 -8.47
N VAL A 795 27.48 -7.52 -8.35
CA VAL A 795 27.35 -8.31 -7.12
C VAL A 795 28.38 -7.78 -6.09
N PRO A 796 27.98 -7.51 -4.84
CA PRO A 796 28.92 -7.13 -3.79
C PRO A 796 29.97 -8.23 -3.56
N ALA A 797 31.25 -7.87 -3.38
CA ALA A 797 32.32 -8.87 -3.30
C ALA A 797 32.25 -9.79 -2.06
N GLY A 798 31.53 -9.38 -1.01
CA GLY A 798 31.23 -10.20 0.15
C GLY A 798 30.05 -11.16 -0.03
N ALA A 799 29.29 -11.06 -1.13
CA ALA A 799 28.14 -11.93 -1.36
C ALA A 799 28.55 -13.33 -1.86
N LYS A 800 27.77 -14.34 -1.50
CA LYS A 800 27.92 -15.72 -1.98
C LYS A 800 27.09 -15.89 -3.25
N THR A 801 27.70 -16.39 -4.33
CA THR A 801 27.01 -16.61 -5.61
C THR A 801 26.75 -18.10 -5.86
N PHE A 802 25.56 -18.42 -6.34
CA PHE A 802 25.15 -19.72 -6.85
C PHE A 802 24.62 -19.51 -8.28
N GLY A 803 25.33 -19.98 -9.29
CA GLY A 803 25.01 -19.68 -10.68
C GLY A 803 25.00 -18.16 -10.98
N ASP A 804 23.84 -17.61 -11.29
CA ASP A 804 23.58 -16.20 -11.64
C ASP A 804 22.88 -15.40 -10.51
N ILE A 805 22.74 -15.99 -9.32
CA ILE A 805 22.09 -15.34 -8.17
C ILE A 805 23.01 -15.32 -6.97
N SER A 806 22.97 -14.22 -6.22
CA SER A 806 23.83 -13.98 -5.07
C SER A 806 23.03 -13.73 -3.81
N ILE A 807 23.57 -14.17 -2.68
CA ILE A 807 22.98 -14.08 -1.34
C ILE A 807 23.98 -13.53 -0.34
N TRP A 808 23.52 -12.69 0.59
CA TRP A 808 24.30 -12.20 1.71
C TRP A 808 23.41 -11.87 2.92
N SER A 809 24.03 -11.68 4.09
CA SER A 809 23.34 -11.22 5.29
C SER A 809 23.17 -9.70 5.26
N GLY A 810 21.93 -9.26 5.46
CA GLY A 810 21.56 -7.85 5.60
C GLY A 810 21.16 -7.50 7.03
N ILE A 811 20.88 -6.23 7.25
CA ILE A 811 20.27 -5.72 8.47
C ILE A 811 19.15 -4.74 8.09
N THR A 812 18.15 -4.62 8.94
CA THR A 812 17.22 -3.49 8.95
C THR A 812 17.48 -2.66 10.20
N ILE A 813 17.29 -1.35 10.09
CA ILE A 813 17.47 -0.44 11.23
C ILE A 813 16.14 0.19 11.63
N THR A 814 16.07 0.69 12.86
CA THR A 814 14.92 1.43 13.40
C THR A 814 15.42 2.50 14.35
N GLY A 815 14.69 3.59 14.45
CA GLY A 815 14.96 4.57 15.50
C GLY A 815 14.17 5.84 15.30
N PHE A 816 14.00 6.58 16.39
CA PHE A 816 13.73 8.01 16.27
C PHE A 816 15.04 8.75 16.50
N ALA A 817 15.89 8.67 15.49
CA ALA A 817 17.30 8.99 15.58
C ALA A 817 17.50 10.40 16.11
N ALA A 818 18.11 10.53 17.28
CA ALA A 818 18.32 11.79 17.97
C ALA A 818 19.68 12.37 17.55
N VAL A 819 19.73 13.66 17.27
CA VAL A 819 21.00 14.33 16.97
C VAL A 819 21.91 14.25 18.19
N ASP A 820 23.13 13.76 17.97
CA ASP A 820 24.17 13.69 19.00
C ASP A 820 24.63 15.11 19.36
N LYS A 821 24.21 15.57 20.54
CA LYS A 821 24.47 16.93 21.02
C LYS A 821 25.93 17.16 21.38
N ASP A 822 26.71 16.12 21.61
CA ASP A 822 28.13 16.26 21.92
C ASP A 822 28.94 16.56 20.65
N THR A 823 28.32 16.43 19.47
CA THR A 823 28.93 16.69 18.15
C THR A 823 28.28 17.84 17.37
N TYR A 824 27.30 18.55 17.95
CA TYR A 824 26.48 19.56 17.26
C TYR A 824 26.80 21.01 17.65
#